data_AF-A0AA95J848-F1
#
_entry.id   AF-A0AA95J848-F1
#
_cell.length_a   1.000
_cell.length_b   1.000
_cell.length_c   1.000
_cell.angle_alpha   90.00
_cell.angle_beta   90.00
_cell.angle_gamma   90.00
#
_symmetry.space_group_name_H-M   'P 1'
#
loop_
_entity.id
_entity.type
_entity.pdbx_description
1 polymer ?
#
loop_
_entity_poly.entity_id
_entity_poly.type
_entity_poly.pdbx_seq_one_letter_code
_entity_poly.pdbx_strand_id
1 'polypeptide(L)'
;MTNGLFGTNIPAPEIRQAQLQPTGVPGSTFVRPQQRETGGNLRALADALGGLNGALQTYGTVVAKEEQDPQSRANQEWIAKRQLMSAEELRQEAKIGSPAGVRVREDALNSLLGEKANEDFRTNWATFYNTGFDRSNGNAAAEFDRMREETAAALPNDLARANFHRLTGDYRSSWMQKDVEEKTSYVKQQINTTVIDSFRNSIDDSLNIHNLDPAKAAEIVFTKSASNRDFLGLSGQEQNETIFAIAEEYALKGNEGLARALLDGVRKGADGNDLPPLSKIAGYADKAIRLIEQAGAIRDKNTREGSFKVRVEDDDLIMRGAFTEAEAEKRRGTGVYTDPELASMVDQSKRAGLAIQNKKATDEQKRALRVNSERERGRVIAQAYSAMQRVGGITSIRDVEIPSPTGDGTTTLSRAKSIEFVTDLFEENLEDRQAQLIAQGTPEDVAKKQTQSARIAWYSMNKIDNDEWSHTLNSIASLVTPDTIIERGQLLPQMVANAELYRTLKAANPGYLSTLITDKVSREFLEVYDRAITARRMQPDEALLMAAKELAKDEIMKVRSMVSQQDAVKIADRLLRDLGLKREGANAAFVMGRIHDMSRAGASEKEIKAELQKEIEDTSVPINGVLVFDHRDLPDDFPDLVQDELKDVFDVFGKRYGLPDAGDLFVVAEAGESKWSVWSKSLRRPVGASMITPSILDRRRGIRQAAQDALTRDMVAKDDAKRAEAEKQFNEEVVTDRARLAETRKNGGRFMNWLADAHEDRLNKRVVAAQEVRRRGEQERAKALREERQKRNKSGRQ
;
A
#
# COMPACT_ATOMS: atom_id res chain seq x y z
N MET A 1 -109.58 42.73 43.71
CA MET A 1 -109.33 42.28 42.32
C MET A 1 -110.01 43.28 41.43
N THR A 2 -109.28 44.34 41.17
CA THR A 2 -109.93 45.65 41.07
C THR A 2 -109.03 46.49 40.19
N ASN A 3 -109.55 46.79 39.01
CA ASN A 3 -110.03 48.13 38.67
C ASN A 3 -108.80 48.93 38.24
N GLY A 4 -108.60 49.20 36.96
CA GLY A 4 -109.61 49.86 36.13
C GLY A 4 -109.78 51.29 36.62
N LEU A 5 -110.76 51.95 36.01
CA LEU A 5 -111.45 53.05 36.68
C LEU A 5 -110.56 54.29 36.79
N PHE A 6 -110.72 55.22 35.87
CA PHE A 6 -112.00 55.91 35.89
C PHE A 6 -111.76 57.38 36.23
N GLY A 7 -111.74 58.21 35.20
CA GLY A 7 -112.43 59.49 35.25
C GLY A 7 -111.50 60.58 34.79
N THR A 8 -111.77 61.27 33.69
CA THR A 8 -113.07 61.77 33.23
C THR A 8 -112.93 62.05 31.72
N ASN A 9 -113.67 61.44 30.80
CA ASN A 9 -115.07 61.72 30.46
C ASN A 9 -115.58 63.08 30.97
N ILE A 10 -115.36 64.14 30.19
CA ILE A 10 -116.36 65.13 29.75
C ILE A 10 -115.78 65.89 28.53
N PRO A 11 -116.55 66.06 27.44
CA PRO A 11 -116.18 66.87 26.28
C PRO A 11 -116.66 68.33 26.40
N ALA A 12 -115.92 69.23 25.74
CA ALA A 12 -116.30 70.57 25.23
C ALA A 12 -116.66 71.65 26.29
N PRO A 13 -116.23 72.93 26.10
CA PRO A 13 -116.87 73.76 25.07
C PRO A 13 -115.92 74.73 24.32
N GLU A 14 -116.16 74.91 23.02
CA GLU A 14 -116.05 76.25 22.43
C GLU A 14 -116.96 77.16 23.26
N ILE A 15 -116.49 78.31 23.74
CA ILE A 15 -117.33 79.52 23.86
C ILE A 15 -116.51 80.74 24.31
N ARG A 16 -116.53 81.70 23.38
CA ARG A 16 -116.60 83.16 23.55
C ARG A 16 -115.33 83.92 23.91
N GLN A 17 -114.79 84.54 22.85
CA GLN A 17 -114.90 85.99 22.69
C GLN A 17 -115.71 86.67 23.80
N ALA A 18 -115.02 87.31 24.73
CA ALA A 18 -115.56 88.45 25.43
C ALA A 18 -114.40 89.37 25.82
N GLN A 19 -114.20 90.37 24.97
CA GLN A 19 -113.99 91.76 25.35
C GLN A 19 -113.84 92.00 26.87
N LEU A 20 -112.66 92.47 27.24
CA LEU A 20 -112.50 93.56 28.19
C LEU A 20 -111.64 94.59 27.46
N GLN A 21 -112.30 95.35 26.59
CA GLN A 21 -112.67 96.75 26.78
C GLN A 21 -111.45 97.70 26.92
N PRO A 22 -111.40 98.72 26.04
CA PRO A 22 -110.27 99.62 25.92
C PRO A 22 -110.29 100.66 27.03
N THR A 23 -109.12 100.95 27.58
CA THR A 23 -108.87 102.22 28.28
C THR A 23 -107.71 102.89 27.56
N GLY A 24 -108.04 103.92 26.79
CA GLY A 24 -107.07 104.71 26.03
C GLY A 24 -106.53 105.87 26.85
N VAL A 25 -105.22 106.09 26.75
CA VAL A 25 -104.50 107.36 26.97
C VAL A 25 -103.16 107.28 26.17
N PRO A 26 -102.52 108.40 25.78
CA PRO A 26 -102.40 108.80 24.36
C PRO A 26 -100.97 109.15 23.88
N GLY A 27 -100.78 109.24 22.56
CA GLY A 27 -99.65 109.94 21.88
C GLY A 27 -99.09 109.17 20.68
N SER A 28 -99.77 109.10 19.53
CA SER A 28 -99.69 110.01 18.35
C SER A 28 -98.27 110.18 17.77
N THR A 29 -98.01 109.76 16.53
CA THR A 29 -98.25 110.63 15.37
C THR A 29 -98.35 109.86 14.04
N PHE A 30 -99.36 110.25 13.27
CA PHE A 30 -99.67 109.88 11.88
C PHE A 30 -98.75 110.59 10.88
N VAL A 31 -98.48 109.97 9.72
CA VAL A 31 -98.46 110.66 8.40
C VAL A 31 -98.95 109.70 7.29
N ARG A 32 -99.98 110.11 6.54
CA ARG A 32 -100.42 109.52 5.26
C ARG A 32 -99.59 110.08 4.10
N PRO A 33 -99.35 109.34 3.01
CA PRO A 33 -99.18 109.95 1.69
C PRO A 33 -100.46 109.80 0.86
N GLN A 34 -100.89 110.93 0.32
CA GLN A 34 -102.07 111.12 -0.51
C GLN A 34 -101.95 110.42 -1.88
N GLN A 35 -103.11 110.05 -2.42
CA GLN A 35 -103.33 109.81 -3.85
C GLN A 35 -102.69 110.92 -4.71
N ARG A 36 -101.91 110.53 -5.71
CA ARG A 36 -101.62 111.39 -6.87
C ARG A 36 -101.79 110.61 -8.17
N GLU A 37 -102.88 110.96 -8.82
CA GLU A 37 -103.14 111.05 -10.26
C GLU A 37 -102.78 109.85 -11.14
N THR A 38 -103.85 109.17 -11.54
CA THR A 38 -103.93 108.27 -12.69
C THR A 38 -103.42 108.96 -13.96
N GLY A 39 -102.22 108.57 -14.39
CA GLY A 39 -101.67 108.93 -15.69
C GLY A 39 -100.22 108.49 -15.91
N GLY A 40 -99.92 107.18 -15.98
CA GLY A 40 -98.61 106.71 -16.44
C GLY A 40 -98.08 105.38 -15.85
N ASN A 41 -98.87 104.30 -15.85
CA ASN A 41 -98.57 103.04 -15.14
C ASN A 41 -97.28 102.28 -15.52
N LEU A 42 -96.59 102.60 -16.61
CA LEU A 42 -95.45 101.78 -17.05
C LEU A 42 -94.09 102.23 -16.51
N ARG A 43 -93.87 103.51 -16.23
CA ARG A 43 -92.56 103.98 -15.70
C ARG A 43 -92.37 103.68 -14.22
N ALA A 44 -93.42 103.81 -13.41
CA ALA A 44 -93.35 103.53 -11.97
C ALA A 44 -93.07 102.04 -11.66
N LEU A 45 -93.50 101.12 -12.53
CA LEU A 45 -93.22 99.70 -12.36
C LEU A 45 -91.74 99.36 -12.67
N ALA A 46 -91.13 100.06 -13.64
CA ALA A 46 -89.74 99.83 -14.02
C ALA A 46 -88.76 100.24 -12.90
N ASP A 47 -88.99 101.40 -12.26
CA ASP A 47 -88.13 101.87 -11.15
C ASP A 47 -88.27 100.98 -9.89
N ALA A 48 -89.47 100.45 -9.60
CA ALA A 48 -89.69 99.53 -8.49
C ALA A 48 -88.97 98.18 -8.66
N LEU A 49 -88.84 97.71 -9.91
CA LEU A 49 -88.11 96.47 -10.21
C LEU A 49 -86.58 96.66 -10.15
N GLY A 50 -86.06 97.86 -10.46
CA GLY A 50 -84.63 98.15 -10.37
C GLY A 50 -84.07 98.15 -8.93
N GLY A 51 -84.86 98.57 -7.94
CA GLY A 51 -84.42 98.65 -6.53
C GLY A 51 -84.39 97.32 -5.76
N LEU A 52 -85.08 96.28 -6.25
CA LEU A 52 -85.27 95.02 -5.52
C LEU A 52 -83.98 94.17 -5.43
N ASN A 53 -83.06 94.34 -6.39
CA ASN A 53 -81.82 93.57 -6.44
C ASN A 53 -80.81 93.97 -5.33
N GLY A 54 -80.73 95.27 -4.98
CA GLY A 54 -79.84 95.75 -3.91
C GLY A 54 -80.31 95.34 -2.51
N ALA A 55 -81.62 95.32 -2.27
CA ALA A 55 -82.19 94.90 -0.99
C ALA A 55 -81.93 93.40 -0.71
N LEU A 56 -82.01 92.55 -1.72
CA LEU A 56 -81.76 91.11 -1.60
C LEU A 56 -80.29 90.80 -1.27
N GLN A 57 -79.32 91.52 -1.86
CA GLN A 57 -77.90 91.32 -1.54
C GLN A 57 -77.54 91.74 -0.11
N THR A 58 -78.19 92.79 0.40
CA THR A 58 -77.97 93.27 1.78
C THR A 58 -78.58 92.32 2.80
N TYR A 59 -79.75 91.73 2.52
CA TYR A 59 -80.36 90.72 3.38
C TYR A 59 -79.48 89.45 3.49
N GLY A 60 -78.96 88.95 2.37
CA GLY A 60 -78.09 87.76 2.38
C GLY A 60 -76.79 87.93 3.18
N THR A 61 -76.21 89.14 3.21
CA THR A 61 -74.99 89.42 3.97
C THR A 61 -75.21 89.58 5.47
N VAL A 62 -76.38 90.08 5.90
CA VAL A 62 -76.75 90.16 7.33
C VAL A 62 -77.04 88.76 7.88
N VAL A 63 -77.80 87.94 7.16
CA VAL A 63 -78.11 86.55 7.57
C VAL A 63 -76.84 85.71 7.71
N ALA A 64 -75.90 85.82 6.76
CA ALA A 64 -74.62 85.11 6.84
C ALA A 64 -73.75 85.53 8.04
N LYS A 65 -73.81 86.81 8.45
CA LYS A 65 -73.12 87.29 9.65
C LYS A 65 -73.77 86.82 10.94
N GLU A 66 -75.11 86.81 11.02
CA GLU A 66 -75.84 86.32 12.18
C GLU A 66 -75.69 84.81 12.39
N GLU A 67 -75.49 84.04 11.31
CA GLU A 67 -75.21 82.60 11.41
C GLU A 67 -73.82 82.29 11.96
N GLN A 68 -72.81 83.14 11.74
CA GLN A 68 -71.41 82.87 12.13
C GLN A 68 -71.02 83.42 13.52
N ASP A 69 -71.83 84.31 14.11
CA ASP A 69 -71.55 84.86 15.44
C ASP A 69 -72.03 83.91 16.56
N PRO A 70 -71.12 83.38 17.41
CA PRO A 70 -71.48 82.47 18.50
C PRO A 70 -72.44 83.10 19.52
N GLN A 71 -72.43 84.42 19.65
CA GLN A 71 -73.29 85.18 20.57
C GLN A 71 -74.59 85.66 19.92
N SER A 72 -74.84 85.31 18.65
CA SER A 72 -76.10 85.69 18.01
C SER A 72 -77.29 85.04 18.71
N ARG A 73 -78.41 85.78 18.76
CA ARG A 73 -79.64 85.29 19.36
C ARG A 73 -80.11 84.00 18.70
N ALA A 74 -79.94 83.88 17.38
CA ALA A 74 -80.23 82.67 16.63
C ALA A 74 -79.37 81.47 17.07
N ASN A 75 -78.07 81.67 17.35
CA ASN A 75 -77.19 80.60 17.81
C ASN A 75 -77.48 80.18 19.26
N GLN A 76 -77.81 81.13 20.13
CA GLN A 76 -78.23 80.83 21.51
C GLN A 76 -79.57 80.09 21.56
N GLU A 77 -80.55 80.52 20.76
CA GLU A 77 -81.83 79.81 20.61
C GLU A 77 -81.62 78.41 19.99
N TRP A 78 -80.66 78.27 19.08
CA TRP A 78 -80.28 76.97 18.53
C TRP A 78 -79.67 76.02 19.58
N ILE A 79 -78.71 76.49 20.39
CA ILE A 79 -78.10 75.69 21.48
C ILE A 79 -79.17 75.32 22.53
N ALA A 80 -80.01 76.26 22.94
CA ALA A 80 -81.06 76.03 23.92
C ALA A 80 -82.09 75.00 23.41
N LYS A 81 -82.48 75.08 22.14
CA LYS A 81 -83.37 74.10 21.50
C LYS A 81 -82.75 72.70 21.50
N ARG A 82 -81.43 72.59 21.24
CA ARG A 82 -80.70 71.32 21.23
C ARG A 82 -80.62 70.66 22.61
N GLN A 83 -80.39 71.45 23.66
CA GLN A 83 -80.36 70.93 25.04
C GLN A 83 -81.70 70.34 25.48
N LEU A 84 -82.80 70.73 24.83
CA LEU A 84 -84.15 70.23 25.10
C LEU A 84 -84.56 69.06 24.18
N MET A 85 -83.76 68.73 23.16
CA MET A 85 -84.02 67.62 22.25
C MET A 85 -83.48 66.30 22.81
N SER A 86 -84.23 65.22 22.58
CA SER A 86 -83.78 63.86 22.88
C SER A 86 -82.71 63.37 21.89
N ALA A 87 -81.97 62.33 22.28
CA ALA A 87 -80.94 61.72 21.43
C ALA A 87 -81.49 61.20 20.08
N GLU A 88 -82.75 60.75 20.05
CA GLU A 88 -83.42 60.28 18.83
C GLU A 88 -83.73 61.43 17.88
N GLU A 89 -84.20 62.57 18.41
CA GLU A 89 -84.52 63.78 17.64
C GLU A 89 -83.27 64.41 17.04
N LEU A 90 -82.17 64.48 17.80
CA LEU A 90 -80.88 64.96 17.29
C LEU A 90 -80.35 64.09 16.14
N ARG A 91 -80.56 62.76 16.22
CA ARG A 91 -80.20 61.83 15.14
C ARG A 91 -81.07 62.02 13.90
N GLN A 92 -82.35 62.34 14.05
CA GLN A 92 -83.22 62.64 12.92
C GLN A 92 -82.84 63.98 12.27
N GLU A 93 -82.56 65.01 13.07
CA GLU A 93 -82.19 66.33 12.55
C GLU A 93 -80.83 66.32 11.82
N ALA A 94 -79.87 65.53 12.32
CA ALA A 94 -78.60 65.26 11.62
C ALA A 94 -78.77 64.51 10.28
N LYS A 95 -79.86 63.75 10.09
CA LYS A 95 -80.16 63.05 8.83
C LYS A 95 -80.83 63.94 7.79
N ILE A 96 -81.67 64.87 8.23
CA ILE A 96 -82.49 65.73 7.35
C ILE A 96 -81.63 66.77 6.60
N GLY A 97 -80.40 67.04 7.05
CA GLY A 97 -79.46 67.90 6.34
C GLY A 97 -79.78 69.40 6.43
N SER A 98 -80.56 69.80 7.44
CA SER A 98 -80.75 71.21 7.78
C SER A 98 -79.40 71.86 8.20
N PRO A 99 -79.24 73.19 8.10
CA PRO A 99 -78.03 73.86 8.60
C PRO A 99 -77.72 73.52 10.07
N ALA A 100 -78.76 73.34 10.89
CA ALA A 100 -78.68 72.83 12.25
C ALA A 100 -78.10 71.40 12.31
N GLY A 101 -78.61 70.48 11.48
CA GLY A 101 -78.11 69.11 11.39
C GLY A 101 -76.66 69.01 10.89
N VAL A 102 -76.21 69.94 10.04
CA VAL A 102 -74.80 70.04 9.62
C VAL A 102 -73.90 70.36 10.80
N ARG A 103 -74.23 71.38 11.62
CA ARG A 103 -73.44 71.73 12.81
C ARG A 103 -73.40 70.61 13.86
N VAL A 104 -74.51 69.91 14.08
CA VAL A 104 -74.54 68.74 14.98
C VAL A 104 -73.55 67.67 14.51
N ARG A 105 -73.43 67.44 13.20
CA ARG A 105 -72.47 66.50 12.62
C ARG A 105 -71.03 66.99 12.77
N GLU A 106 -70.77 68.28 12.63
CA GLU A 106 -69.44 68.88 12.82
C GLU A 106 -68.97 68.79 14.29
N ASP A 107 -69.84 69.11 15.26
CA ASP A 107 -69.53 68.95 16.69
C ASP A 107 -69.25 67.49 17.05
N ALA A 108 -70.08 66.58 16.55
CA ALA A 108 -69.90 65.15 16.76
C ALA A 108 -68.58 64.67 16.14
N LEU A 109 -68.24 65.15 14.94
CA LEU A 109 -66.96 64.85 14.29
C LEU A 109 -65.78 65.36 15.11
N ASN A 110 -65.87 66.58 15.65
CA ASN A 110 -64.82 67.16 16.50
C ASN A 110 -64.67 66.43 17.84
N SER A 111 -65.77 65.98 18.43
CA SER A 111 -65.75 65.11 19.61
C SER A 111 -65.06 63.77 19.32
N LEU A 112 -65.39 63.15 18.18
CA LEU A 112 -64.77 61.91 17.71
C LEU A 112 -63.27 62.09 17.41
N LEU A 113 -62.85 63.24 16.89
CA LEU A 113 -61.44 63.56 16.70
C LEU A 113 -60.68 63.62 18.03
N GLY A 114 -61.28 64.23 19.06
CA GLY A 114 -60.71 64.24 20.42
C GLY A 114 -60.64 62.84 21.05
N GLU A 115 -61.65 61.99 20.82
CA GLU A 115 -61.67 60.59 21.26
C GLU A 115 -60.57 59.76 20.57
N LYS A 116 -60.46 59.87 19.25
CA LYS A 116 -59.42 59.19 18.48
C LYS A 116 -58.01 59.63 18.90
N ALA A 117 -57.79 60.94 19.08
CA ALA A 117 -56.51 61.43 19.58
C ALA A 117 -56.17 60.89 20.98
N ASN A 118 -57.18 60.68 21.84
CA ASN A 118 -56.97 60.03 23.13
C ASN A 118 -56.60 58.55 22.98
N GLU A 119 -57.20 57.80 22.05
CA GLU A 119 -56.80 56.41 21.76
C GLU A 119 -55.35 56.34 21.25
N ASP A 120 -54.99 57.21 20.30
CA ASP A 120 -53.64 57.31 19.74
C ASP A 120 -52.63 57.68 20.83
N PHE A 121 -52.95 58.69 21.66
CA PHE A 121 -52.13 59.06 22.81
C PHE A 121 -51.93 57.92 23.79
N ARG A 122 -53.00 57.19 24.16
CA ARG A 122 -52.92 56.07 25.09
C ARG A 122 -51.98 54.99 24.57
N THR A 123 -52.07 54.69 23.27
CA THR A 123 -51.22 53.72 22.57
C THR A 123 -49.76 54.19 22.53
N ASN A 124 -49.54 55.46 22.20
CA ASN A 124 -48.19 56.06 22.13
C ASN A 124 -47.53 56.10 23.51
N TRP A 125 -48.26 56.51 24.55
CA TRP A 125 -47.78 56.49 25.93
C TRP A 125 -47.41 55.08 26.38
N ALA A 126 -48.30 54.11 26.17
CA ALA A 126 -48.04 52.73 26.54
C ALA A 126 -46.80 52.17 25.80
N THR A 127 -46.63 52.52 24.53
CA THR A 127 -45.46 52.12 23.74
C THR A 127 -44.20 52.76 24.29
N PHE A 128 -44.18 54.08 24.45
CA PHE A 128 -43.04 54.83 24.97
C PHE A 128 -42.61 54.33 26.37
N TYR A 129 -43.57 54.17 27.28
CA TYR A 129 -43.29 53.69 28.63
C TYR A 129 -42.66 52.30 28.62
N ASN A 130 -43.10 51.43 27.69
CA ASN A 130 -42.59 50.07 27.63
C ASN A 130 -41.21 49.96 26.96
N THR A 131 -40.90 50.81 25.99
CA THR A 131 -39.72 50.63 25.12
C THR A 131 -38.65 51.71 25.27
N GLY A 132 -39.02 52.95 25.57
CA GLY A 132 -38.11 54.11 25.53
C GLY A 132 -37.94 54.84 26.86
N PHE A 133 -38.84 54.62 27.83
CA PHE A 133 -38.78 55.28 29.13
C PHE A 133 -37.79 54.58 30.07
N ASP A 134 -36.93 55.36 30.76
CA ASP A 134 -36.09 54.85 31.84
C ASP A 134 -36.94 54.56 33.08
N ARG A 135 -37.35 53.29 33.24
CA ARG A 135 -38.16 52.84 34.36
C ARG A 135 -37.45 52.88 35.72
N SER A 136 -36.12 52.96 35.73
CA SER A 136 -35.35 52.97 36.98
C SER A 136 -35.26 54.39 37.55
N ASN A 137 -34.93 55.37 36.71
CA ASN A 137 -34.62 56.73 37.16
C ASN A 137 -35.51 57.83 36.57
N GLY A 138 -36.40 57.51 35.61
CA GLY A 138 -37.23 58.48 34.91
C GLY A 138 -38.41 59.02 35.73
N ASN A 139 -38.86 60.22 35.36
CA ASN A 139 -40.07 60.86 35.90
C ASN A 139 -41.26 60.69 34.94
N ALA A 140 -42.06 59.65 35.17
CA ALA A 140 -43.17 59.28 34.29
C ALA A 140 -44.26 60.37 34.22
N ALA A 141 -44.48 61.10 35.32
CA ALA A 141 -45.49 62.17 35.36
C ALA A 141 -45.14 63.31 34.40
N ALA A 142 -43.87 63.74 34.38
CA ALA A 142 -43.41 64.83 33.53
C ALA A 142 -43.48 64.47 32.04
N GLU A 143 -43.08 63.25 31.67
CA GLU A 143 -43.13 62.79 30.28
C GLU A 143 -44.57 62.57 29.78
N PHE A 144 -45.45 62.04 30.65
CA PHE A 144 -46.87 61.87 30.31
C PHE A 144 -47.51 63.22 29.99
N ASP A 145 -47.30 64.21 30.85
CA ASP A 145 -47.86 65.54 30.68
C ASP A 145 -47.31 66.21 29.41
N ARG A 146 -46.01 66.07 29.12
CA ARG A 146 -45.40 66.56 27.87
C ARG A 146 -46.08 65.98 26.62
N MET A 147 -46.19 64.65 26.53
CA MET A 147 -46.81 63.99 25.38
C MET A 147 -48.30 64.35 25.24
N ARG A 148 -48.99 64.57 26.36
CA ARG A 148 -50.40 64.97 26.37
C ARG A 148 -50.58 66.36 25.78
N GLU A 149 -49.77 67.33 26.19
CA GLU A 149 -49.84 68.69 25.65
C GLU A 149 -49.46 68.74 24.15
N GLU A 150 -48.46 67.97 23.72
CA GLU A 150 -48.10 67.84 22.30
C GLU A 150 -49.27 67.30 21.45
N THR A 151 -49.98 66.29 21.96
CA THR A 151 -51.14 65.71 21.26
C THR A 151 -52.33 66.66 21.26
N ALA A 152 -52.57 67.38 22.36
CA ALA A 152 -53.64 68.37 22.44
C ALA A 152 -53.41 69.53 21.47
N ALA A 153 -52.17 70.02 21.34
CA ALA A 153 -51.83 71.11 20.42
C ALA A 153 -52.05 70.77 18.95
N ALA A 154 -52.01 69.48 18.57
CA ALA A 154 -52.23 69.02 17.20
C ALA A 154 -53.73 68.99 16.80
N LEU A 155 -54.66 69.19 17.74
CA LEU A 155 -56.09 69.12 17.47
C LEU A 155 -56.64 70.46 16.91
N PRO A 156 -57.54 70.41 15.90
CA PRO A 156 -57.87 71.57 15.07
C PRO A 156 -58.76 72.64 15.76
N ASN A 157 -59.43 72.32 16.87
CA ASN A 157 -60.32 73.24 17.56
C ASN A 157 -60.38 72.99 19.08
N ASP A 158 -60.97 73.95 19.80
CA ASP A 158 -61.09 73.91 21.26
C ASP A 158 -61.98 72.77 21.77
N LEU A 159 -63.02 72.38 21.01
CA LEU A 159 -63.94 71.31 21.42
C LEU A 159 -63.24 69.94 21.42
N ALA A 160 -62.48 69.63 20.37
CA ALA A 160 -61.69 68.41 20.28
C ALA A 160 -60.63 68.36 21.40
N ARG A 161 -59.94 69.49 21.67
CA ARG A 161 -58.97 69.62 22.77
C ARG A 161 -59.59 69.39 24.13
N ALA A 162 -60.72 70.01 24.42
CA ALA A 162 -61.43 69.84 25.69
C ALA A 162 -61.87 68.39 25.91
N ASN A 163 -62.38 67.71 24.88
CA ASN A 163 -62.77 66.31 24.98
C ASN A 163 -61.54 65.41 25.22
N PHE A 164 -60.42 65.66 24.52
CA PHE A 164 -59.16 64.95 24.72
C PHE A 164 -58.61 65.09 26.15
N HIS A 165 -58.53 66.31 26.70
CA HIS A 165 -58.05 66.52 28.07
C HIS A 165 -58.94 65.83 29.11
N ARG A 166 -60.26 65.87 28.92
CA ARG A 166 -61.21 65.18 29.80
C ARG A 166 -60.98 63.67 29.80
N LEU A 167 -60.74 63.06 28.64
CA LEU A 167 -60.56 61.61 28.49
C LEU A 167 -59.19 61.10 28.96
N THR A 168 -58.18 61.96 28.96
CA THR A 168 -56.80 61.62 29.39
C THR A 168 -56.54 61.83 30.87
N GLY A 169 -57.41 62.58 31.58
CA GLY A 169 -57.27 62.85 33.02
C GLY A 169 -57.18 61.59 33.89
N ASP A 170 -58.18 60.70 33.80
CA ASP A 170 -58.21 59.46 34.59
C ASP A 170 -57.05 58.52 34.24
N TYR A 171 -56.68 58.48 32.95
CA TYR A 171 -55.60 57.64 32.43
C TYR A 171 -54.22 57.98 33.02
N ARG A 172 -53.98 59.25 33.37
CA ARG A 172 -52.74 59.68 34.03
C ARG A 172 -52.55 59.00 35.38
N SER A 173 -53.62 58.97 36.19
CA SER A 173 -53.55 58.46 37.56
C SER A 173 -53.23 56.97 37.63
N SER A 174 -53.83 56.16 36.76
CA SER A 174 -53.62 54.71 36.72
C SER A 174 -52.19 54.33 36.31
N TRP A 175 -51.59 55.07 35.38
CA TRP A 175 -50.20 54.84 34.97
C TRP A 175 -49.18 55.26 36.02
N MET A 176 -49.46 56.30 36.81
CA MET A 176 -48.57 56.67 37.90
C MET A 176 -48.54 55.61 39.01
N GLN A 177 -49.68 54.97 39.31
CA GLN A 177 -49.71 53.85 40.24
C GLN A 177 -48.89 52.66 39.71
N LYS A 178 -49.06 52.33 38.43
CA LYS A 178 -48.33 51.25 37.76
C LYS A 178 -46.80 51.46 37.80
N ASP A 179 -46.32 52.69 37.58
CA ASP A 179 -44.88 53.02 37.66
C ASP A 179 -44.29 52.73 39.04
N VAL A 180 -45.03 53.03 40.11
CA VAL A 180 -44.62 52.76 41.49
C VAL A 180 -44.56 51.25 41.77
N GLU A 181 -45.54 50.49 41.29
CA GLU A 181 -45.59 49.02 41.44
C GLU A 181 -44.42 48.33 40.71
N GLU A 182 -44.10 48.76 39.48
CA GLU A 182 -42.98 48.21 38.71
C GLU A 182 -41.62 48.51 39.36
N LYS A 183 -41.39 49.77 39.80
CA LYS A 183 -40.16 50.15 40.52
C LYS A 183 -39.97 49.35 41.81
N THR A 184 -41.04 49.14 42.56
CA THR A 184 -41.00 48.34 43.80
C THR A 184 -40.66 46.88 43.52
N SER A 185 -41.20 46.31 42.44
CA SER A 185 -40.95 44.92 42.04
C SER A 185 -39.51 44.70 41.57
N TYR A 186 -38.93 45.65 40.84
CA TYR A 186 -37.54 45.60 40.39
C TYR A 186 -36.55 45.58 41.57
N VAL A 187 -36.78 46.44 42.57
CA VAL A 187 -35.94 46.49 43.79
C VAL A 187 -35.98 45.15 44.54
N LYS A 188 -37.16 44.52 44.65
CA LYS A 188 -37.30 43.19 45.27
C LYS A 188 -36.50 42.11 44.54
N GLN A 189 -36.52 42.12 43.20
CA GLN A 189 -35.75 41.17 42.41
C GLN A 189 -34.24 41.32 42.61
N GLN A 190 -33.72 42.54 42.64
CA GLN A 190 -32.28 42.78 42.90
C GLN A 190 -31.83 42.29 44.28
N ILE A 191 -32.66 42.50 45.31
CA ILE A 191 -32.39 42.03 46.67
C ILE A 191 -32.32 40.50 46.70
N ASN A 192 -33.28 39.81 46.08
CA ASN A 192 -33.32 38.34 46.06
C ASN A 192 -32.09 37.72 45.37
N THR A 193 -31.66 38.27 44.23
CA THR A 193 -30.45 37.79 43.52
C THR A 193 -29.19 37.93 44.38
N THR A 194 -29.04 39.08 45.05
CA THR A 194 -27.87 39.34 45.92
C THR A 194 -27.81 38.37 47.11
N VAL A 195 -28.96 38.01 47.67
CA VAL A 195 -29.07 37.04 48.78
C VAL A 195 -28.72 35.63 48.32
N ILE A 196 -29.22 35.21 47.16
CA ILE A 196 -28.90 33.89 46.57
C ILE A 196 -27.39 33.77 46.31
N ASP A 197 -26.76 34.78 45.71
CA ASP A 197 -25.33 34.76 45.41
C ASP A 197 -24.47 34.74 46.69
N SER A 198 -24.91 35.43 47.75
CA SER A 198 -24.26 35.36 49.06
C SER A 198 -24.31 33.94 49.66
N PHE A 199 -25.44 33.25 49.55
CA PHE A 199 -25.54 31.85 50.00
C PHE A 199 -24.70 30.90 49.15
N ARG A 200 -24.67 31.09 47.82
CA ARG A 200 -23.83 30.30 46.91
C ARG A 200 -22.35 30.39 47.27
N ASN A 201 -21.82 31.61 47.37
CA ASN A 201 -20.41 31.83 47.72
C ASN A 201 -20.07 31.19 49.08
N SER A 202 -20.99 31.26 50.04
CA SER A 202 -20.80 30.63 51.36
C SER A 202 -20.71 29.11 51.29
N ILE A 203 -21.55 28.48 50.46
CA ILE A 203 -21.51 27.03 50.25
C ILE A 203 -20.21 26.65 49.55
N ASP A 204 -19.87 27.33 48.46
CA ASP A 204 -18.69 27.01 47.65
C ASP A 204 -17.40 27.20 48.46
N ASP A 205 -17.29 28.25 49.27
CA ASP A 205 -16.15 28.45 50.17
C ASP A 205 -16.08 27.35 51.24
N SER A 206 -17.24 26.98 51.82
CA SER A 206 -17.31 25.95 52.86
C SER A 206 -16.88 24.57 52.35
N LEU A 207 -17.34 24.20 51.15
CA LEU A 207 -17.04 22.91 50.54
C LEU A 207 -15.63 22.86 49.95
N ASN A 208 -15.22 23.88 49.21
CA ASN A 208 -14.01 23.82 48.39
C ASN A 208 -12.76 24.40 49.09
N ILE A 209 -12.92 25.42 49.93
CA ILE A 209 -11.79 26.08 50.62
C ILE A 209 -11.61 25.48 52.02
N HIS A 210 -12.72 25.30 52.74
CA HIS A 210 -12.69 24.83 54.13
C HIS A 210 -12.89 23.32 54.29
N ASN A 211 -13.16 22.58 53.21
CA ASN A 211 -13.41 21.12 53.20
C ASN A 211 -14.43 20.67 54.26
N LEU A 212 -15.45 21.50 54.51
CA LEU A 212 -16.52 21.16 55.43
C LEU A 212 -17.46 20.13 54.79
N ASP A 213 -18.02 19.24 55.60
CA ASP A 213 -19.05 18.30 55.17
C ASP A 213 -20.32 19.05 54.74
N PRO A 214 -21.02 18.59 53.68
CA PRO A 214 -22.29 19.16 53.21
C PRO A 214 -23.32 19.56 54.27
N ALA A 215 -23.43 18.81 55.38
CA ALA A 215 -24.33 19.17 56.48
C ALA A 215 -23.95 20.51 57.15
N LYS A 216 -22.65 20.76 57.36
CA LYS A 216 -22.14 22.01 57.95
C LYS A 216 -22.24 23.19 56.99
N ALA A 217 -22.06 22.95 55.70
CA ALA A 217 -22.26 23.97 54.67
C ALA A 217 -23.73 24.44 54.62
N ALA A 218 -24.69 23.52 54.72
CA ALA A 218 -26.11 23.85 54.82
C ALA A 218 -26.45 24.64 56.09
N GLU A 219 -25.85 24.30 57.24
CA GLU A 219 -26.03 25.03 58.50
C GLU A 219 -25.60 26.50 58.41
N ILE A 220 -24.51 26.79 57.70
CA ILE A 220 -24.05 28.17 57.43
C ILE A 220 -25.11 28.95 56.63
N VAL A 221 -25.73 28.31 55.63
CA VAL A 221 -26.82 28.92 54.85
C VAL A 221 -28.03 29.18 55.72
N PHE A 222 -28.41 28.25 56.59
CA PHE A 222 -29.54 28.47 57.52
C PHE A 222 -29.27 29.61 58.51
N THR A 223 -28.05 29.72 59.01
CA THR A 223 -27.64 30.80 59.91
C THR A 223 -27.71 32.16 59.21
N LYS A 224 -27.16 32.28 57.99
CA LYS A 224 -27.24 33.51 57.20
C LYS A 224 -28.67 33.84 56.76
N SER A 225 -29.48 32.82 56.45
CA SER A 225 -30.90 32.97 56.12
C SER A 225 -31.71 33.54 57.29
N ALA A 226 -31.45 33.04 58.50
CA ALA A 226 -32.06 33.59 59.72
C ALA A 226 -31.68 35.06 59.94
N SER A 227 -30.39 35.42 59.81
CA SER A 227 -29.93 36.81 59.95
C SER A 227 -30.49 37.76 58.88
N ASN A 228 -30.65 37.29 57.64
CA ASN A 228 -31.21 38.11 56.55
C ASN A 228 -32.71 38.38 56.73
N ARG A 229 -33.44 37.56 57.49
CA ARG A 229 -34.85 37.84 57.81
C ARG A 229 -34.98 39.16 58.57
N ASP A 230 -34.14 39.32 59.59
CA ASP A 230 -34.22 40.43 60.53
C ASP A 230 -33.68 41.73 59.89
N PHE A 231 -32.75 41.62 58.94
CA PHE A 231 -32.15 42.77 58.25
C PHE A 231 -32.87 43.21 56.96
N LEU A 232 -33.38 42.27 56.15
CA LEU A 232 -33.95 42.55 54.83
C LEU A 232 -35.47 42.39 54.74
N GLY A 233 -36.13 41.94 55.81
CA GLY A 233 -37.59 41.81 55.88
C GLY A 233 -38.18 40.72 54.97
N LEU A 234 -37.36 39.75 54.52
CA LEU A 234 -37.83 38.62 53.71
C LEU A 234 -38.87 37.81 54.47
N SER A 235 -39.96 37.44 53.81
CA SER A 235 -40.97 36.55 54.38
C SER A 235 -40.42 35.12 54.52
N GLY A 236 -40.96 34.35 55.48
CA GLY A 236 -40.56 32.94 55.65
C GLY A 236 -40.81 32.07 54.41
N GLN A 237 -41.78 32.46 53.56
CA GLN A 237 -42.02 31.80 52.28
C GLN A 237 -40.91 32.08 51.26
N GLU A 238 -40.49 33.34 51.09
CA GLU A 238 -39.40 33.72 50.18
C GLU A 238 -38.06 33.04 50.58
N GLN A 239 -37.85 32.81 51.89
CA GLN A 239 -36.70 32.05 52.37
C GLN A 239 -36.74 30.58 52.00
N ASN A 240 -37.92 29.95 52.12
CA ASN A 240 -38.13 28.57 51.70
C ASN A 240 -37.86 28.42 50.20
N GLU A 241 -38.37 29.33 49.38
CA GLU A 241 -38.18 29.35 47.93
C GLU A 241 -36.70 29.54 47.56
N THR A 242 -36.01 30.44 48.25
CA THR A 242 -34.57 30.70 48.05
C THR A 242 -33.71 29.48 48.37
N ILE A 243 -33.93 28.84 49.53
CA ILE A 243 -33.17 27.64 49.94
C ILE A 243 -33.49 26.47 49.00
N PHE A 244 -34.74 26.31 48.60
CA PHE A 244 -35.15 25.27 47.67
C PHE A 244 -34.49 25.44 46.29
N ALA A 245 -34.43 26.66 45.75
CA ALA A 245 -33.75 26.95 44.49
C ALA A 245 -32.24 26.63 44.54
N ILE A 246 -31.60 26.89 45.68
CA ILE A 246 -30.19 26.53 45.89
C ILE A 246 -30.04 25.00 45.96
N ALA A 247 -30.91 24.31 46.70
CA ALA A 247 -30.90 22.85 46.74
C ALA A 247 -31.08 22.23 45.34
N GLU A 248 -31.94 22.82 44.51
CA GLU A 248 -32.17 22.41 43.13
C GLU A 248 -30.92 22.55 42.27
N GLU A 249 -30.24 23.69 42.36
CA GLU A 249 -28.99 23.93 41.65
C GLU A 249 -27.91 22.90 42.00
N TYR A 250 -27.71 22.62 43.29
CA TYR A 250 -26.68 21.67 43.73
C TYR A 250 -27.07 20.21 43.46
N ALA A 251 -28.36 19.89 43.42
CA ALA A 251 -28.85 18.61 42.94
C ALA A 251 -28.53 18.41 41.45
N LEU A 252 -28.71 19.44 40.61
CA LEU A 252 -28.34 19.40 39.19
C LEU A 252 -26.82 19.24 38.98
N LYS A 253 -26.00 19.75 39.91
CA LYS A 253 -24.55 19.51 39.94
C LYS A 253 -24.16 18.09 40.41
N GLY A 254 -25.13 17.27 40.83
CA GLY A 254 -24.89 15.92 41.36
C GLY A 254 -24.38 15.90 42.81
N ASN A 255 -24.46 17.01 43.54
CA ASN A 255 -24.07 17.07 44.95
C ASN A 255 -25.26 16.64 45.83
N GLU A 256 -25.58 15.35 45.80
CA GLU A 256 -26.71 14.76 46.54
C GLU A 256 -26.64 15.06 48.04
N GLY A 257 -25.44 14.99 48.64
CA GLY A 257 -25.24 15.22 50.07
C GLY A 257 -25.65 16.63 50.50
N LEU A 258 -25.27 17.65 49.72
CA LEU A 258 -25.63 19.03 49.99
C LEU A 258 -27.10 19.33 49.69
N ALA A 259 -27.62 18.83 48.58
CA ALA A 259 -29.04 18.99 48.25
C ALA A 259 -29.93 18.40 49.35
N ARG A 260 -29.60 17.19 49.83
CA ARG A 260 -30.27 16.55 50.95
C ARG A 260 -30.11 17.36 52.24
N ALA A 261 -28.91 17.84 52.56
CA ALA A 261 -28.67 18.65 53.75
C ALA A 261 -29.48 19.97 53.76
N LEU A 262 -29.62 20.63 52.61
CA LEU A 262 -30.42 21.86 52.48
C LEU A 262 -31.93 21.61 52.59
N LEU A 263 -32.41 20.43 52.16
CA LEU A 263 -33.84 20.08 52.17
C LEU A 263 -34.29 19.46 53.50
N ASP A 264 -33.46 18.60 54.10
CA ASP A 264 -33.75 17.85 55.32
C ASP A 264 -33.18 18.51 56.60
N GLY A 265 -32.38 19.56 56.45
CA GLY A 265 -31.74 20.25 57.56
C GLY A 265 -32.71 21.00 58.48
N VAL A 266 -32.32 21.13 59.75
CA VAL A 266 -33.10 21.86 60.77
C VAL A 266 -32.83 23.35 60.67
N ARG A 267 -33.89 24.16 60.63
CA ARG A 267 -33.82 25.61 60.43
C ARG A 267 -34.39 26.33 61.65
N LYS A 268 -33.94 27.56 61.94
CA LYS A 268 -34.41 28.33 63.10
C LYS A 268 -35.36 29.47 62.69
N GLY A 269 -36.49 29.59 63.39
CA GLY A 269 -37.46 30.68 63.25
C GLY A 269 -37.02 31.98 63.92
N ALA A 270 -37.83 33.04 63.84
CA ALA A 270 -37.58 34.34 64.49
C ALA A 270 -37.58 34.23 66.01
N ASP A 271 -38.42 33.33 66.49
CA ASP A 271 -38.60 33.07 67.91
C ASP A 271 -37.57 32.06 68.44
N GLY A 272 -36.54 31.72 67.67
CA GLY A 272 -35.49 30.75 68.03
C GLY A 272 -35.92 29.27 68.00
N ASN A 273 -37.20 28.99 67.74
CA ASN A 273 -37.73 27.63 67.62
C ASN A 273 -37.33 26.94 66.31
N ASP A 274 -37.25 25.61 66.32
CA ASP A 274 -36.98 24.80 65.13
C ASP A 274 -38.15 24.83 64.15
N LEU A 275 -37.85 25.14 62.89
CA LEU A 275 -38.75 25.02 61.77
C LEU A 275 -38.62 23.61 61.16
N PRO A 276 -39.72 23.03 60.66
CA PRO A 276 -39.66 21.78 59.95
C PRO A 276 -38.75 21.90 58.70
N PRO A 277 -38.02 20.83 58.35
CA PRO A 277 -37.29 20.73 57.10
C PRO A 277 -38.18 21.00 55.89
N LEU A 278 -37.60 21.49 54.80
CA LEU A 278 -38.35 21.76 53.56
C LEU A 278 -39.03 20.50 53.01
N SER A 279 -38.39 19.35 53.15
CA SER A 279 -38.96 18.04 52.77
C SER A 279 -40.22 17.65 53.54
N LYS A 280 -40.50 18.29 54.68
CA LYS A 280 -41.69 18.04 55.52
C LYS A 280 -42.75 19.13 55.42
N ILE A 281 -42.52 20.17 54.62
CA ILE A 281 -43.49 21.26 54.40
C ILE A 281 -44.35 20.92 53.18
N ALA A 282 -45.67 21.08 53.33
CA ALA A 282 -46.63 20.89 52.25
C ALA A 282 -46.30 21.80 51.05
N GLY A 283 -46.24 21.22 49.85
CA GLY A 283 -45.84 21.91 48.61
C GLY A 283 -44.36 21.71 48.19
N TYR A 284 -43.49 21.30 49.12
CA TYR A 284 -42.07 21.03 48.86
C TYR A 284 -41.67 19.55 49.01
N ALA A 285 -42.43 18.75 49.80
CA ALA A 285 -42.13 17.35 50.07
C ALA A 285 -41.90 16.49 48.80
N ASP A 286 -42.87 16.46 47.88
CA ASP A 286 -42.76 15.68 46.64
C ASP A 286 -41.64 16.17 45.73
N LYS A 287 -41.40 17.50 45.73
CA LYS A 287 -40.34 18.12 44.93
C LYS A 287 -38.96 17.77 45.51
N ALA A 288 -38.82 17.75 46.83
CA ALA A 288 -37.58 17.40 47.52
C ALA A 288 -37.18 15.94 47.27
N ILE A 289 -38.12 15.00 47.32
CA ILE A 289 -37.85 13.57 47.05
C ILE A 289 -37.34 13.38 45.61
N ARG A 290 -38.05 13.92 44.61
CA ARG A 290 -37.64 13.84 43.20
C ARG A 290 -36.27 14.46 42.98
N LEU A 291 -35.99 15.56 43.65
CA LEU A 291 -34.73 16.28 43.52
C LEU A 291 -33.55 15.49 44.09
N ILE A 292 -33.72 14.81 45.22
CA ILE A 292 -32.70 13.94 45.81
C ILE A 292 -32.44 12.71 44.91
N GLU A 293 -33.48 12.08 44.38
CA GLU A 293 -33.33 10.95 43.44
C GLU A 293 -32.59 11.37 42.17
N GLN A 294 -32.94 12.54 41.61
CA GLN A 294 -32.26 13.11 40.45
C GLN A 294 -30.78 13.41 40.75
N ALA A 295 -30.47 13.98 41.91
CA ALA A 295 -29.10 14.26 42.33
C ALA A 295 -28.26 12.97 42.45
N GLY A 296 -28.85 11.91 43.03
CA GLY A 296 -28.20 10.59 43.13
C GLY A 296 -27.90 10.00 41.75
N ALA A 297 -28.86 10.06 40.82
CA ALA A 297 -28.66 9.59 39.45
C ALA A 297 -27.56 10.37 38.72
N ILE A 298 -27.48 11.69 38.90
CA ILE A 298 -26.43 12.53 38.31
C ILE A 298 -25.07 12.23 38.95
N ARG A 299 -25.00 12.05 40.28
CA ARG A 299 -23.76 11.66 40.97
C ARG A 299 -23.22 10.34 40.44
N ASP A 300 -24.09 9.34 40.32
CA ASP A 300 -23.71 8.01 39.85
C ASP A 300 -23.26 8.08 38.39
N LYS A 301 -23.92 8.89 37.57
CA LYS A 301 -23.48 9.18 36.19
C LYS A 301 -22.10 9.85 36.15
N ASN A 302 -21.87 10.90 36.94
CA ASN A 302 -20.59 11.61 37.01
C ASN A 302 -19.46 10.69 37.51
N THR A 303 -19.77 9.81 38.48
CA THR A 303 -18.83 8.81 39.00
C THR A 303 -18.48 7.78 37.93
N ARG A 304 -19.45 7.32 37.14
CA ARG A 304 -19.23 6.40 36.00
C ARG A 304 -18.41 7.06 34.88
N GLU A 305 -18.70 8.31 34.54
CA GLU A 305 -17.95 9.07 33.53
C GLU A 305 -16.51 9.36 33.98
N GLY A 306 -16.32 9.77 35.24
CA GLY A 306 -15.01 10.04 35.83
C GLY A 306 -14.13 8.79 36.04
N SER A 307 -14.76 7.61 36.13
CA SER A 307 -14.05 6.33 36.34
C SER A 307 -13.77 5.55 35.05
N PHE A 308 -14.08 6.10 33.87
CA PHE A 308 -13.90 5.40 32.59
C PHE A 308 -12.49 4.84 32.40
N LYS A 309 -11.45 5.62 32.72
CA LYS A 309 -10.05 5.19 32.59
C LYS A 309 -9.74 3.96 33.45
N VAL A 310 -10.21 3.97 34.71
CA VAL A 310 -10.05 2.83 35.63
C VAL A 310 -10.75 1.60 35.08
N ARG A 311 -11.94 1.77 34.49
CA ARG A 311 -12.68 0.64 33.91
C ARG A 311 -11.97 0.03 32.71
N VAL A 312 -11.42 0.85 31.82
CA VAL A 312 -10.64 0.36 30.68
C VAL A 312 -9.36 -0.37 31.14
N GLU A 313 -8.68 0.14 32.15
CA GLU A 313 -7.49 -0.51 32.73
C GLU A 313 -7.85 -1.86 33.37
N ASP A 314 -8.93 -1.90 34.16
CA ASP A 314 -9.39 -3.11 34.84
C ASP A 314 -9.91 -4.15 33.83
N ASP A 315 -10.61 -3.74 32.77
CA ASP A 315 -11.04 -4.62 31.67
C ASP A 315 -9.83 -5.25 30.94
N ASP A 316 -8.77 -4.49 30.68
CA ASP A 316 -7.54 -5.02 30.09
C ASP A 316 -6.85 -6.03 31.01
N LEU A 317 -6.80 -5.76 32.32
CA LEU A 317 -6.29 -6.71 33.31
C LEU A 317 -7.12 -8.00 33.35
N ILE A 318 -8.45 -7.90 33.27
CA ILE A 318 -9.34 -9.07 33.22
C ILE A 318 -9.04 -9.90 31.98
N MET A 319 -9.04 -9.28 30.80
CA MET A 319 -8.78 -9.97 29.52
C MET A 319 -7.42 -10.68 29.51
N ARG A 320 -6.40 -10.10 30.15
CA ARG A 320 -5.05 -10.67 30.24
C ARG A 320 -4.90 -11.75 31.32
N GLY A 321 -5.93 -11.95 32.16
CA GLY A 321 -5.86 -12.86 33.30
C GLY A 321 -5.02 -12.35 34.47
N ALA A 322 -4.84 -11.03 34.58
CA ALA A 322 -3.99 -10.37 35.57
C ALA A 322 -4.78 -9.63 36.68
N PHE A 323 -6.11 -9.60 36.62
CA PHE A 323 -6.95 -8.99 37.65
C PHE A 323 -7.11 -9.96 38.82
N THR A 324 -6.51 -9.62 39.97
CA THR A 324 -6.43 -10.50 41.15
C THR A 324 -7.30 -9.98 42.30
N GLU A 325 -7.49 -10.79 43.35
CA GLU A 325 -8.19 -10.37 44.57
C GLU A 325 -7.56 -9.11 45.19
N ALA A 326 -6.23 -8.99 45.13
CA ALA A 326 -5.52 -7.82 45.60
C ALA A 326 -5.83 -6.56 44.77
N GLU A 327 -6.15 -6.70 43.49
CA GLU A 327 -6.57 -5.59 42.63
C GLU A 327 -8.02 -5.21 42.88
N ALA A 328 -8.89 -6.20 43.11
CA ALA A 328 -10.27 -5.98 43.54
C ALA A 328 -10.34 -5.19 44.85
N GLU A 329 -9.49 -5.49 45.83
CA GLU A 329 -9.48 -4.79 47.12
C GLU A 329 -9.12 -3.31 46.97
N LYS A 330 -8.23 -2.94 46.03
CA LYS A 330 -7.91 -1.53 45.75
C LYS A 330 -9.10 -0.74 45.18
N ARG A 331 -10.07 -1.43 44.59
CA ARG A 331 -11.27 -0.83 43.98
C ARG A 331 -12.47 -0.86 44.91
N ARG A 332 -12.45 -1.68 45.97
CA ARG A 332 -13.52 -1.74 46.96
C ARG A 332 -13.71 -0.38 47.63
N GLY A 333 -14.97 0.05 47.78
CA GLY A 333 -15.30 1.33 48.42
C GLY A 333 -15.03 2.58 47.58
N THR A 334 -14.49 2.45 46.37
CA THR A 334 -14.27 3.61 45.47
C THR A 334 -15.54 4.09 44.77
N GLY A 335 -16.64 3.35 44.88
CA GLY A 335 -17.91 3.63 44.19
C GLY A 335 -17.91 3.32 42.68
N VAL A 336 -16.79 2.84 42.13
CA VAL A 336 -16.69 2.48 40.70
C VAL A 336 -17.40 1.17 40.39
N TYR A 337 -17.29 0.20 41.30
CA TYR A 337 -17.85 -1.15 41.22
C TYR A 337 -18.45 -1.59 42.55
N THR A 338 -19.42 -2.49 42.49
CA THR A 338 -19.99 -3.19 43.64
C THR A 338 -19.16 -4.42 43.99
N ASP A 339 -19.24 -4.90 45.25
CA ASP A 339 -18.51 -6.10 45.67
C ASP A 339 -18.81 -7.36 44.83
N PRO A 340 -20.06 -7.63 44.42
CA PRO A 340 -20.35 -8.74 43.52
C PRO A 340 -19.72 -8.59 42.12
N GLU A 341 -19.62 -7.36 41.60
CA GLU A 341 -18.99 -7.09 40.32
C GLU A 341 -17.48 -7.38 40.40
N LEU A 342 -16.81 -6.92 41.46
CA LEU A 342 -15.39 -7.18 41.68
C LEU A 342 -15.07 -8.68 41.78
N ALA A 343 -15.89 -9.45 42.50
CA ALA A 343 -15.75 -10.90 42.58
C ALA A 343 -15.90 -11.58 41.21
N SER A 344 -16.88 -11.15 40.41
CA SER A 344 -17.09 -11.63 39.04
C SER A 344 -15.89 -11.32 38.14
N MET A 345 -15.29 -10.13 38.26
CA MET A 345 -14.11 -9.71 37.49
C MET A 345 -12.90 -10.61 37.79
N VAL A 346 -12.65 -10.96 39.06
CA VAL A 346 -11.58 -11.88 39.45
C VAL A 346 -11.78 -13.27 38.84
N ASP A 347 -13.01 -13.80 38.88
CA ASP A 347 -13.31 -15.11 38.31
C ASP A 347 -13.21 -15.13 36.78
N GLN A 348 -13.67 -14.08 36.10
CA GLN A 348 -13.48 -13.92 34.66
C GLN A 348 -12.00 -13.85 34.30
N SER A 349 -11.20 -13.12 35.09
CA SER A 349 -9.76 -13.02 34.88
C SER A 349 -9.05 -14.36 35.07
N LYS A 350 -9.40 -15.13 36.11
CA LYS A 350 -8.87 -16.50 36.29
C LYS A 350 -9.16 -17.39 35.08
N ARG A 351 -10.37 -17.33 34.54
CA ARG A 351 -10.76 -18.09 33.32
C ARG A 351 -9.98 -17.63 32.09
N ALA A 352 -9.80 -16.32 31.92
CA ALA A 352 -9.00 -15.75 30.83
C ALA A 352 -7.53 -16.17 30.94
N GLY A 353 -6.94 -16.13 32.14
CA GLY A 353 -5.58 -16.59 32.41
C GLY A 353 -5.38 -18.07 32.08
N LEU A 354 -6.31 -18.93 32.51
CA LEU A 354 -6.32 -20.35 32.15
C LEU A 354 -6.42 -20.57 30.63
N ALA A 355 -7.29 -19.83 29.95
CA ALA A 355 -7.42 -19.91 28.49
C ALA A 355 -6.13 -19.49 27.77
N ILE A 356 -5.46 -18.42 28.23
CA ILE A 356 -4.18 -17.95 27.68
C ILE A 356 -3.08 -18.99 27.91
N GLN A 357 -2.99 -19.58 29.11
CA GLN A 357 -2.01 -20.64 29.40
C GLN A 357 -2.24 -21.88 28.54
N ASN A 358 -3.49 -22.33 28.41
CA ASN A 358 -3.85 -23.45 27.55
C ASN A 358 -3.50 -23.16 26.09
N LYS A 359 -3.80 -21.95 25.60
CA LYS A 359 -3.44 -21.54 24.24
C LYS A 359 -1.93 -21.56 24.02
N LYS A 360 -1.14 -20.98 24.94
CA LYS A 360 0.33 -21.02 24.88
C LYS A 360 0.87 -22.45 24.88
N ALA A 361 0.38 -23.32 25.76
CA ALA A 361 0.76 -24.72 25.79
C ALA A 361 0.45 -25.44 24.47
N THR A 362 -0.74 -25.20 23.90
CA THR A 362 -1.09 -25.77 22.57
C THR A 362 -0.23 -25.21 21.45
N ASP A 363 0.12 -23.92 21.48
CA ASP A 363 0.97 -23.30 20.47
C ASP A 363 2.42 -23.80 20.57
N GLU A 364 2.94 -24.01 21.79
CA GLU A 364 4.25 -24.62 22.04
C GLU A 364 4.29 -26.08 21.56
N GLN A 365 3.25 -26.87 21.85
CA GLN A 365 3.11 -28.22 21.32
C GLN A 365 3.09 -28.23 19.79
N LYS A 366 2.32 -27.33 19.15
CA LYS A 366 2.30 -27.18 17.69
C LYS A 366 3.67 -26.81 17.13
N ARG A 367 4.41 -25.91 17.80
CA ARG A 367 5.78 -25.56 17.39
C ARG A 367 6.72 -26.76 17.49
N ALA A 368 6.69 -27.50 18.60
CA ALA A 368 7.50 -28.70 18.77
C ALA A 368 7.18 -29.76 17.69
N LEU A 369 5.89 -29.94 17.36
CA LEU A 369 5.45 -30.85 16.29
C LEU A 369 5.94 -30.40 14.91
N ARG A 370 5.91 -29.09 14.59
CA ARG A 370 6.49 -28.57 13.34
C ARG A 370 7.99 -28.86 13.24
N VAL A 371 8.74 -28.57 14.29
CA VAL A 371 10.20 -28.83 14.32
C VAL A 371 10.49 -30.32 14.14
N ASN A 372 9.70 -31.19 14.78
CA ASN A 372 9.86 -32.63 14.63
C ASN A 372 9.49 -33.13 13.22
N SER A 373 8.40 -32.60 12.64
CA SER A 373 7.98 -32.87 11.26
C SER A 373 9.05 -32.46 10.25
N GLU A 374 9.61 -31.26 10.39
CA GLU A 374 10.71 -30.76 9.55
C GLU A 374 11.97 -31.62 9.68
N ARG A 375 12.32 -32.03 10.91
CA ARG A 375 13.47 -32.90 11.17
C ARG A 375 13.31 -34.27 10.51
N GLU A 376 12.14 -34.90 10.64
CA GLU A 376 11.86 -36.19 10.00
C GLU A 376 11.81 -36.06 8.48
N ARG A 377 11.19 -35.00 7.95
CA ARG A 377 11.23 -34.71 6.52
C ARG A 377 12.66 -34.58 6.00
N GLY A 378 13.51 -33.82 6.71
CA GLY A 378 14.93 -33.69 6.40
C GLY A 378 15.67 -35.03 6.44
N ARG A 379 15.35 -35.90 7.40
CA ARG A 379 15.91 -37.26 7.49
C ARG A 379 15.51 -38.12 6.29
N VAL A 380 14.23 -38.11 5.89
CA VAL A 380 13.75 -38.88 4.74
C VAL A 380 14.39 -38.40 3.44
N ILE A 381 14.49 -37.08 3.24
CA ILE A 381 15.15 -36.50 2.06
C ILE A 381 16.65 -36.87 2.05
N ALA A 382 17.35 -36.79 3.19
CA ALA A 382 18.76 -37.18 3.28
C ALA A 382 18.98 -38.68 2.98
N GLN A 383 18.08 -39.54 3.45
CA GLN A 383 18.10 -40.97 3.13
C GLN A 383 17.86 -41.22 1.64
N ALA A 384 16.88 -40.53 1.04
CA ALA A 384 16.59 -40.60 -0.39
C ALA A 384 17.80 -40.10 -1.22
N TYR A 385 18.42 -38.99 -0.83
CA TYR A 385 19.64 -38.46 -1.45
C TYR A 385 20.78 -39.48 -1.41
N SER A 386 21.05 -40.07 -0.25
CA SER A 386 22.08 -41.12 -0.10
C SER A 386 21.76 -42.39 -0.91
N ALA A 387 20.48 -42.74 -1.04
CA ALA A 387 20.06 -43.85 -1.88
C ALA A 387 20.34 -43.57 -3.36
N MET A 388 19.97 -42.38 -3.86
CA MET A 388 20.15 -41.97 -5.27
C MET A 388 21.60 -41.76 -5.69
N GLN A 389 22.53 -41.69 -4.75
CA GLN A 389 23.97 -41.77 -5.04
C GLN A 389 24.45 -43.18 -5.41
N ARG A 390 23.60 -44.21 -5.30
CA ARG A 390 23.92 -45.61 -5.66
C ARG A 390 23.19 -46.04 -6.93
N VAL A 391 23.78 -46.97 -7.70
CA VAL A 391 23.22 -47.38 -9.00
C VAL A 391 21.86 -48.03 -8.77
N GLY A 392 20.81 -47.52 -9.42
CA GLY A 392 19.44 -48.01 -9.23
C GLY A 392 18.81 -47.67 -7.87
N GLY A 393 19.42 -46.78 -7.10
CA GLY A 393 18.99 -46.40 -5.76
C GLY A 393 17.57 -45.85 -5.66
N ILE A 394 17.07 -45.25 -6.74
CA ILE A 394 15.68 -44.76 -6.89
C ILE A 394 14.60 -45.82 -6.57
N THR A 395 14.93 -47.11 -6.71
CA THR A 395 14.01 -48.23 -6.44
C THR A 395 13.85 -48.52 -4.94
N SER A 396 14.80 -48.05 -4.12
CA SER A 396 14.77 -48.21 -2.67
C SER A 396 13.99 -47.11 -1.93
N ILE A 397 13.64 -46.03 -2.64
CA ILE A 397 12.81 -44.95 -2.10
C ILE A 397 11.36 -45.40 -2.05
N ARG A 398 10.72 -45.23 -0.90
CA ARG A 398 9.32 -45.59 -0.64
C ARG A 398 8.56 -44.37 -0.12
N ASP A 399 7.24 -44.47 -0.14
CA ASP A 399 6.38 -43.53 0.58
C ASP A 399 6.66 -43.66 2.08
N VAL A 400 6.86 -42.53 2.76
CA VAL A 400 7.13 -42.50 4.20
C VAL A 400 6.09 -41.61 4.88
N GLU A 401 5.49 -42.13 5.94
CA GLU A 401 4.65 -41.33 6.82
C GLU A 401 5.51 -40.52 7.78
N ILE A 402 5.40 -39.20 7.71
CA ILE A 402 6.05 -38.27 8.62
C ILE A 402 5.00 -37.63 9.54
N PRO A 403 5.36 -37.20 10.75
CA PRO A 403 4.44 -36.44 11.60
C PRO A 403 3.91 -35.20 10.87
N SER A 404 2.61 -34.94 10.95
CA SER A 404 2.02 -33.74 10.36
C SER A 404 2.48 -32.48 11.10
N PRO A 405 2.85 -31.40 10.39
CA PRO A 405 3.20 -30.12 11.02
C PRO A 405 2.01 -29.43 11.73
N THR A 406 0.78 -29.88 11.47
CA THR A 406 -0.44 -29.37 12.12
C THR A 406 -0.81 -30.16 13.37
N GLY A 407 -0.26 -31.37 13.56
CA GLY A 407 -0.59 -32.27 14.64
C GLY A 407 -1.74 -33.26 14.35
N ASP A 408 -2.32 -33.23 13.16
CA ASP A 408 -3.48 -34.07 12.78
C ASP A 408 -3.11 -35.53 12.41
N GLY A 409 -2.04 -36.08 13.02
CA GLY A 409 -1.53 -37.42 12.74
C GLY A 409 -0.29 -37.43 11.84
N THR A 410 -0.24 -38.33 10.86
CA THR A 410 0.86 -38.45 9.89
C THR A 410 0.46 -37.86 8.53
N THR A 411 1.44 -37.33 7.81
CA THR A 411 1.33 -36.93 6.41
C THR A 411 2.27 -37.81 5.59
N THR A 412 1.78 -38.35 4.48
CA THR A 412 2.61 -39.18 3.59
C THR A 412 3.48 -38.29 2.70
N LEU A 413 4.80 -38.39 2.86
CA LEU A 413 5.75 -37.90 1.88
C LEU A 413 5.89 -38.97 0.79
N SER A 414 5.33 -38.69 -0.38
CA SER A 414 5.36 -39.63 -1.49
C SER A 414 6.77 -39.81 -2.05
N ARG A 415 7.01 -40.97 -2.65
CA ARG A 415 8.22 -41.32 -3.40
C ARG A 415 8.50 -40.28 -4.48
N ALA A 416 7.48 -39.88 -5.24
CA ALA A 416 7.62 -38.89 -6.31
C ALA A 416 8.14 -37.54 -5.78
N LYS A 417 7.54 -37.02 -4.70
CA LYS A 417 7.99 -35.77 -4.06
C LYS A 417 9.40 -35.90 -3.49
N SER A 418 9.75 -37.05 -2.93
CA SER A 418 11.10 -37.29 -2.40
C SER A 418 12.15 -37.29 -3.51
N ILE A 419 11.84 -37.89 -4.66
CA ILE A 419 12.70 -37.89 -5.85
C ILE A 419 12.85 -36.47 -6.39
N GLU A 420 11.76 -35.72 -6.52
CA GLU A 420 11.75 -34.31 -6.94
C GLU A 420 12.66 -33.45 -6.05
N PHE A 421 12.46 -33.46 -4.72
CA PHE A 421 13.32 -32.70 -3.79
C PHE A 421 14.79 -33.06 -3.88
N VAL A 422 15.10 -34.36 -4.04
CA VAL A 422 16.49 -34.82 -4.19
C VAL A 422 17.08 -34.41 -5.53
N THR A 423 16.26 -34.37 -6.59
CA THR A 423 16.66 -33.91 -7.93
C THR A 423 16.98 -32.43 -7.90
N ASP A 424 16.11 -31.61 -7.31
CA ASP A 424 16.33 -30.17 -7.15
C ASP A 424 17.60 -29.89 -6.34
N LEU A 425 17.78 -30.58 -5.21
CA LEU A 425 18.98 -30.44 -4.37
C LEU A 425 20.26 -30.86 -5.12
N PHE A 426 20.17 -31.86 -5.99
CA PHE A 426 21.29 -32.29 -6.81
C PHE A 426 21.64 -31.26 -7.89
N GLU A 427 20.65 -30.68 -8.56
CA GLU A 427 20.85 -29.61 -9.55
C GLU A 427 21.43 -28.34 -8.90
N GLU A 428 20.91 -27.92 -7.74
CA GLU A 428 21.48 -26.80 -6.96
C GLU A 428 22.95 -27.06 -6.60
N ASN A 429 23.29 -28.29 -6.19
CA ASN A 429 24.68 -28.67 -5.92
C ASN A 429 25.57 -28.62 -7.18
N LEU A 430 25.04 -28.95 -8.35
CA LEU A 430 25.77 -28.84 -9.61
C LEU A 430 26.03 -27.38 -9.99
N GLU A 431 25.05 -26.49 -9.79
CA GLU A 431 25.20 -25.04 -10.00
C GLU A 431 26.26 -24.46 -9.05
N ASP A 432 26.18 -24.79 -7.76
CA ASP A 432 27.18 -24.40 -6.75
C ASP A 432 28.57 -24.91 -7.13
N ARG A 433 28.67 -26.16 -7.57
CA ARG A 433 29.93 -26.76 -8.01
C ARG A 433 30.49 -26.07 -9.26
N GLN A 434 29.63 -25.69 -10.21
CA GLN A 434 30.04 -24.93 -11.38
C GLN A 434 30.60 -23.56 -10.96
N ALA A 435 29.89 -22.84 -10.10
CA ALA A 435 30.34 -21.54 -9.57
C ALA A 435 31.68 -21.66 -8.82
N GLN A 436 31.86 -22.72 -8.03
CA GLN A 436 33.12 -23.00 -7.34
C GLN A 436 34.27 -23.29 -8.32
N LEU A 437 34.05 -24.07 -9.37
CA LEU A 437 35.06 -24.35 -10.40
C LEU A 437 35.51 -23.07 -11.11
N ILE A 438 34.56 -22.18 -11.44
CA ILE A 438 34.83 -20.86 -12.04
C ILE A 438 35.63 -19.99 -11.06
N ALA A 439 35.23 -19.95 -9.79
CA ALA A 439 35.94 -19.20 -8.75
C ALA A 439 37.38 -19.72 -8.53
N GLN A 440 37.63 -21.01 -8.76
CA GLN A 440 38.97 -21.62 -8.71
C GLN A 440 39.81 -21.39 -9.97
N GLY A 441 39.31 -20.63 -10.95
CA GLY A 441 40.02 -20.28 -12.18
C GLY A 441 39.84 -21.26 -13.34
N THR A 442 38.86 -22.17 -13.26
CA THR A 442 38.49 -23.02 -14.39
C THR A 442 37.70 -22.20 -15.41
N PRO A 443 38.03 -22.25 -16.71
CA PRO A 443 37.21 -21.62 -17.75
C PRO A 443 35.75 -22.10 -17.70
N GLU A 444 34.81 -21.20 -17.96
CA GLU A 444 33.36 -21.46 -17.82
C GLU A 444 32.88 -22.64 -18.68
N ASP A 445 33.40 -22.76 -19.89
CA ASP A 445 33.08 -23.85 -20.82
C ASP A 445 33.58 -25.21 -20.31
N VAL A 446 34.76 -25.25 -19.70
CA VAL A 446 35.33 -26.46 -19.07
C VAL A 446 34.57 -26.82 -17.80
N ALA A 447 34.23 -25.84 -16.95
CA ALA A 447 33.44 -26.04 -15.75
C ALA A 447 32.05 -26.61 -16.07
N LYS A 448 31.37 -26.04 -17.08
CA LYS A 448 30.07 -26.51 -17.57
C LYS A 448 30.14 -27.94 -18.11
N LYS A 449 31.18 -28.30 -18.87
CA LYS A 449 31.35 -29.68 -19.36
C LYS A 449 31.56 -30.69 -18.22
N GLN A 450 32.31 -30.31 -17.19
CA GLN A 450 32.54 -31.17 -16.02
C GLN A 450 31.26 -31.39 -15.21
N THR A 451 30.47 -30.34 -14.95
CA THR A 451 29.18 -30.47 -14.24
C THR A 451 28.14 -31.20 -15.08
N GLN A 452 28.08 -30.95 -16.40
CA GLN A 452 27.19 -31.66 -17.30
C GLN A 452 27.48 -33.18 -17.33
N SER A 453 28.74 -33.59 -17.28
CA SER A 453 29.10 -35.01 -17.23
C SER A 453 28.59 -35.67 -15.93
N ALA A 454 28.68 -34.98 -14.80
CA ALA A 454 28.12 -35.43 -13.53
C ALA A 454 26.59 -35.47 -13.56
N ARG A 455 25.95 -34.48 -14.19
CA ARG A 455 24.50 -34.43 -14.44
C ARG A 455 24.04 -35.67 -15.21
N ILE A 456 24.66 -35.97 -16.35
CA ILE A 456 24.30 -37.11 -17.20
C ILE A 456 24.49 -38.44 -16.46
N ALA A 457 25.61 -38.59 -15.74
CA ALA A 457 25.87 -39.79 -14.95
C ALA A 457 24.77 -40.03 -13.90
N TRP A 458 24.37 -38.99 -13.17
CA TRP A 458 23.37 -39.10 -12.11
C TRP A 458 21.96 -39.43 -12.62
N TYR A 459 21.50 -38.71 -13.65
CA TYR A 459 20.19 -38.96 -14.27
C TYR A 459 20.10 -40.36 -14.88
N SER A 460 21.15 -40.79 -15.60
CA SER A 460 21.18 -42.11 -16.23
C SER A 460 21.28 -43.26 -15.21
N MET A 461 22.07 -43.08 -14.14
CA MET A 461 22.22 -44.06 -13.06
C MET A 461 20.93 -44.30 -12.26
N ASN A 462 20.08 -43.28 -12.18
CA ASN A 462 18.77 -43.34 -11.53
C ASN A 462 17.61 -43.57 -12.50
N LYS A 463 17.85 -43.63 -13.82
CA LYS A 463 16.82 -43.75 -14.85
C LYS A 463 15.70 -42.71 -14.68
N ILE A 464 16.07 -41.48 -14.36
CA ILE A 464 15.15 -40.35 -14.26
C ILE A 464 15.13 -39.67 -15.61
N ASP A 465 13.96 -39.42 -16.17
CA ASP A 465 13.85 -38.65 -17.39
C ASP A 465 14.10 -37.17 -17.05
N ASN A 466 15.06 -36.57 -17.74
CA ASN A 466 15.32 -35.14 -17.63
C ASN A 466 14.38 -34.42 -18.60
N ASP A 467 13.37 -33.74 -18.07
CA ASP A 467 12.33 -33.08 -18.87
C ASP A 467 12.90 -32.01 -19.81
N GLU A 468 13.92 -31.27 -19.37
CA GLU A 468 14.61 -30.27 -20.18
C GLU A 468 15.27 -30.92 -21.40
N TRP A 469 16.02 -32.00 -21.21
CA TRP A 469 16.68 -32.72 -22.31
C TRP A 469 15.69 -33.42 -23.21
N SER A 470 14.68 -34.07 -22.64
CA SER A 470 13.60 -34.70 -23.39
C SER A 470 12.89 -33.68 -24.29
N HIS A 471 12.47 -32.55 -23.73
CA HIS A 471 11.81 -31.50 -24.51
C HIS A 471 12.73 -30.96 -25.61
N THR A 472 13.97 -30.62 -25.26
CA THR A 472 14.97 -30.04 -26.17
C THR A 472 15.30 -30.97 -27.35
N LEU A 473 15.46 -32.27 -27.09
CA LEU A 473 15.81 -33.25 -28.12
C LEU A 473 14.62 -33.63 -28.99
N ASN A 474 13.42 -33.73 -28.43
CA ASN A 474 12.21 -34.08 -29.19
C ASN A 474 11.61 -32.89 -29.95
N SER A 475 11.97 -31.65 -29.60
CA SER A 475 11.50 -30.46 -30.32
C SER A 475 12.39 -30.07 -31.50
N ILE A 476 13.60 -30.64 -31.62
CA ILE A 476 14.61 -30.13 -32.56
C ILE A 476 14.17 -30.26 -34.03
N ALA A 477 13.51 -31.36 -34.43
CA ALA A 477 13.05 -31.51 -35.81
C ALA A 477 12.00 -30.46 -36.21
N SER A 478 11.18 -29.99 -35.26
CA SER A 478 10.19 -28.93 -35.50
C SER A 478 10.83 -27.55 -35.67
N LEU A 479 11.99 -27.35 -35.04
CA LEU A 479 12.74 -26.10 -35.09
C LEU A 479 13.62 -26.00 -36.33
N VAL A 480 14.05 -27.15 -36.87
CA VAL A 480 15.08 -27.24 -37.91
C VAL A 480 14.49 -27.82 -39.21
N THR A 481 13.48 -27.15 -39.74
CA THR A 481 12.94 -27.45 -41.08
C THR A 481 13.77 -26.75 -42.16
N PRO A 482 13.83 -27.28 -43.39
CA PRO A 482 14.52 -26.62 -44.50
C PRO A 482 14.03 -25.19 -44.72
N ASP A 483 12.73 -24.97 -44.63
CA ASP A 483 12.12 -23.64 -44.80
C ASP A 483 12.56 -22.68 -43.70
N THR A 484 12.61 -23.12 -42.43
CA THR A 484 13.04 -22.25 -41.31
C THR A 484 14.53 -21.89 -41.37
N ILE A 485 15.37 -22.79 -41.86
CA ILE A 485 16.79 -22.53 -42.10
C ILE A 485 17.01 -21.57 -43.27
N ILE A 486 16.28 -21.77 -44.37
CA ILE A 486 16.41 -20.99 -45.61
C ILE A 486 15.85 -19.57 -45.43
N GLU A 487 14.71 -19.43 -44.74
CA GLU A 487 14.05 -18.13 -44.51
C GLU A 487 14.81 -17.24 -43.51
N ARG A 488 15.46 -17.81 -42.50
CA ARG A 488 16.11 -17.02 -41.43
C ARG A 488 17.59 -16.70 -41.67
N GLY A 489 18.24 -17.33 -42.66
CA GLY A 489 19.60 -17.02 -43.11
C GLY A 489 20.73 -17.23 -42.09
N GLN A 490 20.43 -17.47 -40.81
CA GLN A 490 21.37 -17.76 -39.74
C GLN A 490 20.83 -18.90 -38.86
N LEU A 491 21.68 -19.90 -38.62
CA LEU A 491 21.40 -20.98 -37.67
C LEU A 491 21.39 -20.38 -36.25
N LEU A 492 20.32 -20.64 -35.49
CA LEU A 492 20.26 -20.19 -34.11
C LEU A 492 21.31 -20.98 -33.29
N PRO A 493 22.16 -20.32 -32.48
CA PRO A 493 23.15 -21.01 -31.64
C PRO A 493 22.55 -22.11 -30.76
N GLN A 494 21.28 -21.95 -30.38
CA GLN A 494 20.53 -22.93 -29.61
C GLN A 494 20.32 -24.26 -30.37
N MET A 495 20.16 -24.24 -31.70
CA MET A 495 20.01 -25.46 -32.51
C MET A 495 21.29 -26.30 -32.49
N VAL A 496 22.44 -25.63 -32.62
CA VAL A 496 23.76 -26.27 -32.50
C VAL A 496 23.94 -26.84 -31.10
N ALA A 497 23.62 -26.07 -30.06
CA ALA A 497 23.71 -26.53 -28.68
C ALA A 497 22.85 -27.77 -28.40
N ASN A 498 21.63 -27.83 -28.94
CA ASN A 498 20.72 -28.97 -28.79
C ASN A 498 21.25 -30.22 -29.51
N ALA A 499 21.81 -30.05 -30.69
CA ALA A 499 22.38 -31.15 -31.47
C ALA A 499 23.71 -31.65 -30.86
N GLU A 500 24.52 -30.77 -30.27
CA GLU A 500 25.71 -31.15 -29.49
C GLU A 500 25.35 -31.79 -28.14
N LEU A 501 24.23 -31.42 -27.53
CA LEU A 501 23.68 -32.12 -26.35
C LEU A 501 23.37 -33.60 -26.68
N TYR A 502 22.77 -33.88 -27.84
CA TYR A 502 22.57 -35.25 -28.32
C TYR A 502 23.88 -36.03 -28.39
N ARG A 503 24.93 -35.43 -28.99
CA ARG A 503 26.24 -36.07 -29.13
C ARG A 503 26.90 -36.31 -27.77
N THR A 504 26.79 -35.36 -26.86
CA THR A 504 27.29 -35.47 -25.48
C THR A 504 26.58 -36.61 -24.74
N LEU A 505 25.26 -36.69 -24.83
CA LEU A 505 24.46 -37.76 -24.21
C LEU A 505 24.74 -39.12 -24.84
N LYS A 506 24.90 -39.18 -26.17
CA LYS A 506 25.22 -40.41 -26.92
C LYS A 506 26.59 -40.96 -26.54
N ALA A 507 27.58 -40.09 -26.39
CA ALA A 507 28.92 -40.46 -25.97
C ALA A 507 28.95 -40.93 -24.50
N ALA A 508 28.19 -40.27 -23.62
CA ALA A 508 28.18 -40.60 -22.19
C ALA A 508 27.35 -41.85 -21.85
N ASN A 509 26.14 -41.97 -22.39
CA ASN A 509 25.26 -43.12 -22.13
C ASN A 509 24.21 -43.29 -23.26
N PRO A 510 24.48 -44.11 -24.29
CA PRO A 510 23.56 -44.31 -25.41
C PRO A 510 22.26 -45.04 -25.00
N GLY A 511 22.33 -45.86 -23.95
CA GLY A 511 21.15 -46.54 -23.40
C GLY A 511 20.14 -45.57 -22.80
N TYR A 512 20.62 -44.57 -22.04
CA TYR A 512 19.79 -43.51 -21.47
C TYR A 512 19.25 -42.56 -22.54
N LEU A 513 20.05 -42.20 -23.55
CA LEU A 513 19.61 -41.38 -24.67
C LEU A 513 18.37 -41.97 -25.38
N SER A 514 18.29 -43.29 -25.49
CA SER A 514 17.17 -43.96 -26.14
C SER A 514 15.83 -43.80 -25.41
N THR A 515 15.85 -43.51 -24.10
CA THR A 515 14.63 -43.23 -23.32
C THR A 515 14.18 -41.77 -23.45
N LEU A 516 15.12 -40.85 -23.69
CA LEU A 516 14.83 -39.42 -23.81
C LEU A 516 14.22 -39.03 -25.16
N ILE A 517 14.56 -39.73 -26.26
CA ILE A 517 14.10 -39.36 -27.61
C ILE A 517 12.94 -40.26 -28.02
N THR A 518 11.73 -39.77 -27.89
CA THR A 518 10.49 -40.46 -28.28
C THR A 518 10.10 -40.16 -29.73
N ASP A 519 10.41 -38.97 -30.24
CA ASP A 519 10.10 -38.57 -31.61
C ASP A 519 11.07 -39.20 -32.62
N LYS A 520 10.51 -39.95 -33.58
CA LYS A 520 11.28 -40.65 -34.62
C LYS A 520 11.96 -39.66 -35.57
N VAL A 521 11.32 -38.54 -35.88
CA VAL A 521 11.82 -37.54 -36.83
C VAL A 521 13.03 -36.82 -36.25
N SER A 522 12.93 -36.36 -35.00
CA SER A 522 14.05 -35.78 -34.25
C SER A 522 15.21 -36.76 -34.07
N ARG A 523 14.92 -38.05 -33.86
CA ARG A 523 15.95 -39.09 -33.81
C ARG A 523 16.70 -39.21 -35.14
N GLU A 524 15.99 -39.32 -36.26
CA GLU A 524 16.62 -39.41 -37.59
C GLU A 524 17.46 -38.16 -37.88
N PHE A 525 16.92 -36.97 -37.59
CA PHE A 525 17.64 -35.71 -37.74
C PHE A 525 18.96 -35.68 -36.95
N LEU A 526 18.91 -35.99 -35.65
CA LEU A 526 20.07 -35.99 -34.76
C LEU A 526 21.10 -37.07 -35.14
N GLU A 527 20.65 -38.23 -35.63
CA GLU A 527 21.52 -39.28 -36.15
C GLU A 527 22.21 -38.90 -37.47
N VAL A 528 21.55 -38.16 -38.35
CA VAL A 528 22.17 -37.63 -39.58
C VAL A 528 23.17 -36.53 -39.22
N TYR A 529 22.82 -35.63 -38.29
CA TYR A 529 23.72 -34.61 -37.77
C TYR A 529 24.99 -35.19 -37.16
N ASP A 530 24.85 -36.16 -36.24
CA ASP A 530 26.00 -36.82 -35.61
C ASP A 530 26.87 -37.54 -36.64
N ARG A 531 26.27 -38.19 -37.65
CA ARG A 531 27.03 -38.77 -38.76
C ARG A 531 27.74 -37.72 -39.61
N ALA A 532 27.14 -36.57 -39.85
CA ALA A 532 27.76 -35.49 -40.60
C ALA A 532 29.01 -34.94 -39.88
N ILE A 533 28.96 -34.76 -38.56
CA ILE A 533 30.14 -34.32 -37.80
C ILE A 533 31.14 -35.46 -37.63
N THR A 534 30.71 -36.60 -37.10
CA THR A 534 31.61 -37.67 -36.68
C THR A 534 32.23 -38.39 -37.89
N ALA A 535 31.47 -38.50 -38.98
CA ALA A 535 31.88 -39.25 -40.15
C ALA A 535 32.30 -38.34 -41.31
N ARG A 536 31.65 -37.19 -41.56
CA ARG A 536 32.00 -36.28 -42.67
C ARG A 536 32.84 -35.06 -42.25
N ARG A 537 33.18 -34.95 -40.96
CA ARG A 537 33.96 -33.82 -40.37
C ARG A 537 33.40 -32.44 -40.74
N MET A 538 32.10 -32.34 -41.00
CA MET A 538 31.44 -31.07 -41.28
C MET A 538 31.46 -30.17 -40.04
N GLN A 539 31.55 -28.86 -40.26
CA GLN A 539 31.36 -27.92 -39.14
C GLN A 539 29.93 -28.05 -38.60
N PRO A 540 29.68 -27.75 -37.31
CA PRO A 540 28.36 -27.92 -36.71
C PRO A 540 27.24 -27.26 -37.50
N ASP A 541 27.52 -26.09 -38.09
CA ASP A 541 26.57 -25.36 -38.91
C ASP A 541 26.23 -26.11 -40.22
N GLU A 542 27.24 -26.59 -40.93
CA GLU A 542 27.08 -27.35 -42.18
C GLU A 542 26.38 -28.70 -41.95
N ALA A 543 26.69 -29.34 -40.82
CA ALA A 543 26.07 -30.60 -40.41
C ALA A 543 24.57 -30.43 -40.13
N LEU A 544 24.14 -29.32 -39.49
CA LEU A 544 22.71 -29.03 -39.29
C LEU A 544 21.99 -28.81 -40.62
N LEU A 545 22.59 -28.04 -41.54
CA LEU A 545 22.05 -27.81 -42.88
C LEU A 545 21.88 -29.13 -43.64
N MET A 546 22.87 -30.02 -43.55
CA MET A 546 22.81 -31.33 -44.18
C MET A 546 21.71 -32.20 -43.56
N ALA A 547 21.61 -32.25 -42.23
CA ALA A 547 20.57 -33.02 -41.54
C ALA A 547 19.16 -32.55 -41.92
N ALA A 548 18.94 -31.25 -42.01
CA ALA A 548 17.66 -30.68 -42.43
C ALA A 548 17.32 -31.01 -43.89
N LYS A 549 18.30 -30.90 -44.80
CA LYS A 549 18.12 -31.26 -46.22
C LYS A 549 17.82 -32.74 -46.40
N GLU A 550 18.45 -33.61 -45.61
CA GLU A 550 18.21 -35.05 -45.68
C GLU A 550 16.82 -35.43 -45.16
N LEU A 551 16.35 -34.74 -44.11
CA LEU A 551 15.00 -34.88 -43.59
C LEU A 551 13.93 -34.42 -44.58
N ALA A 552 14.24 -33.41 -45.40
CA ALA A 552 13.36 -32.85 -46.43
C ALA A 552 13.11 -33.74 -47.65
N LYS A 553 13.99 -34.72 -47.89
CA LYS A 553 13.92 -35.55 -49.09
C LYS A 553 12.75 -36.53 -48.99
N ASP A 554 11.95 -36.58 -50.06
CA ASP A 554 10.87 -37.55 -50.22
C ASP A 554 11.42 -38.99 -50.20
N GLU A 555 10.70 -39.94 -49.57
CA GLU A 555 11.17 -41.32 -49.38
C GLU A 555 11.50 -42.01 -50.72
N ILE A 556 10.78 -41.67 -51.79
CA ILE A 556 11.01 -42.19 -53.14
C ILE A 556 12.33 -41.68 -53.72
N MET A 557 12.72 -40.44 -53.42
CA MET A 557 14.00 -39.85 -53.86
C MET A 557 15.19 -40.39 -53.06
N LYS A 558 14.99 -40.73 -51.78
CA LYS A 558 15.99 -41.44 -50.95
C LYS A 558 16.30 -42.84 -51.52
N VAL A 559 15.34 -43.49 -52.18
CA VAL A 559 15.50 -44.82 -52.78
C VAL A 559 16.02 -44.77 -54.23
N ARG A 560 15.59 -43.80 -55.06
CA ARG A 560 16.01 -43.69 -56.48
C ARG A 560 17.47 -43.27 -56.68
N SER A 561 18.08 -42.63 -55.69
CA SER A 561 19.48 -42.20 -55.72
C SER A 561 20.46 -43.31 -55.31
N MET A 562 19.96 -44.51 -54.99
CA MET A 562 20.79 -45.63 -54.53
C MET A 562 21.54 -46.30 -55.69
N VAL A 563 22.87 -46.21 -55.66
CA VAL A 563 23.83 -46.96 -56.47
C VAL A 563 23.55 -48.44 -56.25
N SER A 564 23.44 -49.19 -57.35
CA SER A 564 23.20 -50.63 -57.29
C SER A 564 24.31 -51.31 -56.50
N GLN A 565 23.99 -52.39 -55.79
CA GLN A 565 24.99 -53.13 -55.02
C GLN A 565 26.17 -53.60 -55.90
N GLN A 566 25.92 -53.92 -57.17
CA GLN A 566 26.95 -54.35 -58.11
C GLN A 566 27.89 -53.19 -58.50
N ASP A 567 27.35 -51.99 -58.70
CA ASP A 567 28.16 -50.82 -59.06
C ASP A 567 28.91 -50.28 -57.84
N ALA A 568 28.31 -50.35 -56.65
CA ALA A 568 29.00 -50.05 -55.41
C ALA A 568 30.24 -50.95 -55.21
N VAL A 569 30.12 -52.25 -55.50
CA VAL A 569 31.27 -53.18 -55.44
C VAL A 569 32.36 -52.78 -56.45
N LYS A 570 32.00 -52.41 -57.69
CA LYS A 570 32.98 -51.97 -58.70
C LYS A 570 33.70 -50.68 -58.29
N ILE A 571 32.96 -49.72 -57.74
CA ILE A 571 33.51 -48.45 -57.25
C ILE A 571 34.47 -48.74 -56.08
N ALA A 572 34.07 -49.59 -55.14
CA ALA A 572 34.90 -50.00 -54.01
C ALA A 572 36.18 -50.72 -54.44
N ASP A 573 36.07 -51.68 -55.37
CA ASP A 573 37.22 -52.44 -55.89
C ASP A 573 38.21 -51.53 -56.63
N ARG A 574 37.72 -50.55 -57.40
CA ARG A 574 38.56 -49.58 -58.11
C ARG A 574 39.23 -48.63 -57.12
N LEU A 575 38.49 -48.11 -56.15
CA LEU A 575 39.01 -47.18 -55.15
C LEU A 575 40.09 -47.81 -54.26
N LEU A 576 39.84 -49.02 -53.74
CA LEU A 576 40.84 -49.74 -52.93
C LEU A 576 42.11 -50.05 -53.74
N ARG A 577 41.96 -50.41 -55.03
CA ARG A 577 43.09 -50.63 -55.92
C ARG A 577 43.90 -49.36 -56.17
N ASP A 578 43.22 -48.23 -56.44
CA ASP A 578 43.86 -46.94 -56.70
C ASP A 578 44.66 -46.46 -55.47
N LEU A 579 44.20 -46.80 -54.26
CA LEU A 579 44.88 -46.53 -52.98
C LEU A 579 45.95 -47.56 -52.60
N GLY A 580 46.22 -48.57 -53.44
CA GLY A 580 47.20 -49.62 -53.16
C GLY A 580 46.80 -50.59 -52.04
N LEU A 581 45.51 -50.62 -51.67
CA LEU A 581 44.96 -51.44 -50.59
C LEU A 581 44.38 -52.75 -51.14
N LYS A 582 44.53 -53.82 -50.37
CA LYS A 582 43.87 -55.10 -50.69
C LYS A 582 42.39 -55.03 -50.33
N ARG A 583 41.58 -55.78 -51.08
CA ARG A 583 40.16 -56.04 -50.77
C ARG A 583 40.05 -56.98 -49.56
N GLU A 584 40.47 -56.51 -48.40
CA GLU A 584 40.21 -57.17 -47.14
C GLU A 584 38.75 -56.93 -46.73
N GLY A 585 38.16 -57.87 -45.98
CA GLY A 585 36.74 -57.81 -45.61
C GLY A 585 36.36 -56.52 -44.87
N ALA A 586 37.26 -56.01 -44.03
CA ALA A 586 37.06 -54.75 -43.29
C ALA A 586 37.10 -53.51 -44.20
N ASN A 587 38.13 -53.39 -45.04
CA ASN A 587 38.28 -52.27 -45.99
C ASN A 587 37.09 -52.24 -46.98
N ALA A 588 36.72 -53.40 -47.53
CA ALA A 588 35.62 -53.51 -48.46
C ALA A 588 34.27 -53.18 -47.79
N ALA A 589 34.02 -53.68 -46.57
CA ALA A 589 32.79 -53.37 -45.85
C ALA A 589 32.63 -51.87 -45.55
N PHE A 590 33.73 -51.20 -45.16
CA PHE A 590 33.73 -49.76 -44.92
C PHE A 590 33.44 -48.98 -46.20
N VAL A 591 34.23 -49.21 -47.25
CA VAL A 591 34.11 -48.47 -48.52
C VAL A 591 32.71 -48.69 -49.11
N MET A 592 32.17 -49.90 -49.03
CA MET A 592 30.81 -50.21 -49.44
C MET A 592 29.75 -49.47 -48.61
N GLY A 593 29.90 -49.44 -47.28
CA GLY A 593 29.01 -48.68 -46.40
C GLY A 593 28.98 -47.20 -46.75
N ARG A 594 30.15 -46.62 -47.05
CA ARG A 594 30.26 -45.22 -47.46
C ARG A 594 29.71 -44.91 -48.82
N ILE A 595 29.96 -45.78 -49.81
CA ILE A 595 29.33 -45.65 -51.12
C ILE A 595 27.81 -45.65 -50.97
N HIS A 596 27.25 -46.52 -50.14
CA HIS A 596 25.81 -46.53 -49.87
C HIS A 596 25.32 -45.25 -49.15
N ASP A 597 26.07 -44.71 -48.20
CA ASP A 597 25.72 -43.46 -47.51
C ASP A 597 25.76 -42.23 -48.43
N MET A 598 26.82 -42.09 -49.24
CA MET A 598 26.97 -40.98 -50.18
C MET A 598 25.96 -41.09 -51.32
N SER A 599 25.66 -42.31 -51.73
CA SER A 599 24.62 -42.59 -52.70
C SER A 599 23.22 -42.24 -52.19
N ARG A 600 22.86 -42.59 -50.94
CA ARG A 600 21.61 -42.12 -50.30
C ARG A 600 21.55 -40.59 -50.24
N ALA A 601 22.70 -39.94 -50.08
CA ALA A 601 22.79 -38.49 -50.11
C ALA A 601 22.63 -37.88 -51.52
N GLY A 602 22.56 -38.69 -52.58
CA GLY A 602 22.32 -38.25 -53.96
C GLY A 602 23.57 -38.03 -54.80
N ALA A 603 24.76 -38.41 -54.31
CA ALA A 603 26.00 -38.23 -55.05
C ALA A 603 26.09 -39.19 -56.24
N SER A 604 26.62 -38.70 -57.37
CA SER A 604 26.90 -39.50 -58.56
C SER A 604 28.10 -40.43 -58.33
N GLU A 605 28.24 -41.50 -59.13
CA GLU A 605 29.40 -42.42 -59.04
C GLU A 605 30.75 -41.69 -59.09
N LYS A 606 30.86 -40.65 -59.92
CA LYS A 606 32.11 -39.87 -60.07
C LYS A 606 32.41 -39.03 -58.82
N GLU A 607 31.38 -38.41 -58.23
CA GLU A 607 31.49 -37.64 -56.98
C GLU A 607 31.81 -38.56 -55.81
N ILE A 608 31.10 -39.69 -55.68
CA ILE A 608 31.37 -40.72 -54.67
C ILE A 608 32.83 -41.15 -54.75
N LYS A 609 33.35 -41.46 -55.94
CA LYS A 609 34.75 -41.89 -56.07
C LYS A 609 35.73 -40.81 -55.63
N ALA A 610 35.58 -39.58 -56.15
CA ALA A 610 36.54 -38.51 -55.89
C ALA A 610 36.53 -38.06 -54.42
N GLU A 611 35.34 -37.94 -53.84
CA GLU A 611 35.16 -37.44 -52.49
C GLU A 611 35.47 -38.51 -51.45
N LEU A 612 35.15 -39.78 -51.72
CA LEU A 612 35.57 -40.89 -50.85
C LEU A 612 37.07 -41.16 -50.93
N GLN A 613 37.71 -40.96 -52.09
CA GLN A 613 39.16 -41.04 -52.20
C GLN A 613 39.82 -39.97 -51.32
N LYS A 614 39.37 -38.72 -51.44
CA LYS A 614 39.84 -37.63 -50.60
C LYS A 614 39.56 -37.88 -49.12
N GLU A 615 38.37 -38.37 -48.78
CA GLU A 615 38.02 -38.74 -47.39
C GLU A 615 38.99 -39.79 -46.85
N ILE A 616 39.29 -40.85 -47.60
CA ILE A 616 40.21 -41.89 -47.12
C ILE A 616 41.64 -41.36 -46.97
N GLU A 617 42.12 -40.55 -47.91
CA GLU A 617 43.45 -39.93 -47.85
C GLU A 617 43.58 -38.93 -46.67
N ASP A 618 42.52 -38.18 -46.37
CA ASP A 618 42.50 -37.17 -45.31
C ASP A 618 42.16 -37.74 -43.91
N THR A 619 41.48 -38.89 -43.84
CA THR A 619 40.86 -39.38 -42.59
C THR A 619 41.21 -40.81 -42.24
N SER A 620 42.12 -41.46 -42.96
CA SER A 620 42.50 -42.84 -42.67
C SER A 620 43.99 -43.05 -42.79
N VAL A 621 44.54 -43.85 -41.88
CA VAL A 621 45.92 -44.32 -41.98
C VAL A 621 45.89 -45.83 -42.20
N PRO A 622 46.59 -46.35 -43.23
CA PRO A 622 46.75 -47.78 -43.39
C PRO A 622 47.70 -48.35 -42.33
N ILE A 623 47.19 -49.21 -41.44
CA ILE A 623 48.01 -49.99 -40.50
C ILE A 623 48.01 -51.44 -40.95
N ASN A 624 49.19 -51.93 -41.36
CA ASN A 624 49.37 -53.24 -41.96
C ASN A 624 48.39 -53.50 -43.13
N GLY A 625 47.98 -52.49 -43.90
CA GLY A 625 47.09 -52.66 -45.05
C GLY A 625 45.58 -52.70 -44.74
N VAL A 626 45.19 -52.51 -43.47
CA VAL A 626 43.81 -52.24 -43.06
C VAL A 626 43.65 -50.74 -42.80
N LEU A 627 42.56 -50.15 -43.28
CA LEU A 627 42.23 -48.75 -43.02
C LEU A 627 41.84 -48.58 -41.55
N VAL A 628 42.57 -47.71 -40.86
CA VAL A 628 42.26 -47.27 -39.51
C VAL A 628 41.87 -45.81 -39.60
N PHE A 629 40.63 -45.51 -39.20
CA PHE A 629 40.11 -44.16 -39.32
C PHE A 629 40.73 -43.25 -38.27
N ASP A 630 41.25 -42.14 -38.77
CA ASP A 630 41.74 -41.03 -38.01
C ASP A 630 40.56 -40.35 -37.31
N HIS A 631 40.51 -40.46 -35.99
CA HIS A 631 39.75 -39.52 -35.18
C HIS A 631 40.61 -38.26 -35.07
N ARG A 632 40.01 -37.07 -35.16
CA ARG A 632 40.67 -35.74 -35.06
C ARG A 632 41.61 -35.57 -33.83
N ASP A 633 41.66 -36.55 -32.94
CA ASP A 633 42.46 -36.64 -31.73
C ASP A 633 43.67 -37.60 -31.86
N LEU A 634 43.95 -38.20 -33.03
CA LEU A 634 45.15 -39.01 -33.21
C LEU A 634 46.37 -38.13 -33.49
N PRO A 635 47.48 -38.35 -32.77
CA PRO A 635 48.71 -37.60 -32.98
C PRO A 635 49.43 -38.06 -34.26
N ASP A 636 50.22 -37.18 -34.89
CA ASP A 636 50.93 -37.46 -36.15
C ASP A 636 51.83 -38.71 -36.10
N ASP A 637 52.28 -39.10 -34.90
CA ASP A 637 53.10 -40.28 -34.64
C ASP A 637 52.28 -41.58 -34.42
N PHE A 638 50.96 -41.52 -34.48
CA PHE A 638 50.06 -42.66 -34.23
C PHE A 638 50.38 -43.91 -35.03
N PRO A 639 50.61 -43.86 -36.37
CA PRO A 639 50.85 -45.07 -37.16
C PRO A 639 52.07 -45.85 -36.67
N ASP A 640 53.12 -45.12 -36.32
CA ASP A 640 54.37 -45.69 -35.82
C ASP A 640 54.22 -46.25 -34.40
N LEU A 641 53.54 -45.52 -33.51
CA LEU A 641 53.32 -45.96 -32.13
C LEU A 641 52.46 -47.23 -32.07
N VAL A 642 51.43 -47.30 -32.92
CA VAL A 642 50.58 -48.49 -33.02
C VAL A 642 51.34 -49.66 -33.64
N GLN A 643 52.16 -49.45 -34.67
CA GLN A 643 52.99 -50.52 -35.22
C GLN A 643 53.95 -51.10 -34.18
N ASP A 644 54.52 -50.28 -33.32
CA ASP A 644 55.38 -50.75 -32.22
C ASP A 644 54.57 -51.54 -31.18
N GLU A 645 53.37 -51.07 -30.83
CA GLU A 645 52.49 -51.81 -29.91
C GLU A 645 52.01 -53.15 -30.52
N LEU A 646 51.72 -53.19 -31.82
CA LEU A 646 51.35 -54.43 -32.51
C LEU A 646 52.49 -55.45 -32.53
N LYS A 647 53.75 -55.02 -32.60
CA LYS A 647 54.91 -55.93 -32.45
C LYS A 647 54.96 -56.53 -31.05
N ASP A 648 54.77 -55.73 -30.01
CA ASP A 648 54.76 -56.23 -28.63
C ASP A 648 53.57 -57.18 -28.37
N VAL A 649 52.40 -56.86 -28.92
CA VAL A 649 51.23 -57.75 -28.87
C VAL A 649 51.53 -59.06 -29.63
N PHE A 650 52.21 -58.99 -30.78
CA PHE A 650 52.65 -60.19 -31.50
C PHE A 650 53.67 -61.01 -30.69
N ASP A 651 54.62 -60.40 -30.00
CA ASP A 651 55.60 -61.13 -29.19
C ASP A 651 54.94 -61.90 -28.04
N VAL A 652 53.86 -61.35 -27.46
CA VAL A 652 53.10 -61.99 -26.38
C VAL A 652 52.14 -63.06 -26.91
N PHE A 653 51.45 -62.79 -28.02
CA PHE A 653 50.30 -63.59 -28.47
C PHE A 653 50.53 -64.38 -29.76
N GLY A 654 51.54 -64.03 -30.56
CA GLY A 654 51.81 -64.60 -31.89
C GLY A 654 51.99 -66.11 -31.86
N LYS A 655 52.84 -66.64 -30.97
CA LYS A 655 53.02 -68.09 -30.80
C LYS A 655 51.77 -68.79 -30.27
N ARG A 656 51.04 -68.14 -29.35
CA ARG A 656 49.84 -68.70 -28.72
C ARG A 656 48.69 -68.87 -29.72
N TYR A 657 48.58 -67.95 -30.67
CA TYR A 657 47.49 -67.90 -31.64
C TYR A 657 47.91 -68.39 -33.04
N GLY A 658 49.16 -68.80 -33.24
CA GLY A 658 49.67 -69.33 -34.51
C GLY A 658 49.78 -68.27 -35.61
N LEU A 659 50.08 -67.02 -35.23
CA LEU A 659 50.17 -65.90 -36.16
C LEU A 659 51.49 -65.93 -36.94
N PRO A 660 51.49 -65.65 -38.25
CA PRO A 660 52.69 -65.77 -39.10
C PRO A 660 53.73 -64.67 -38.83
N ASP A 661 53.29 -63.41 -38.66
CA ASP A 661 54.13 -62.26 -38.33
C ASP A 661 53.28 -61.12 -37.72
N ALA A 662 53.93 -60.05 -37.23
CA ALA A 662 53.26 -58.88 -36.68
C ALA A 662 52.41 -58.12 -37.72
N GLY A 663 52.67 -58.31 -39.02
CA GLY A 663 51.89 -57.76 -40.13
C GLY A 663 50.52 -58.43 -40.31
N ASP A 664 50.28 -59.59 -39.66
CA ASP A 664 48.95 -60.21 -39.58
C ASP A 664 48.02 -59.48 -38.60
N LEU A 665 48.57 -58.66 -37.69
CA LEU A 665 47.79 -57.89 -36.74
C LEU A 665 47.37 -56.54 -37.31
N PHE A 666 46.18 -56.10 -36.95
CA PHE A 666 45.67 -54.76 -37.25
C PHE A 666 44.79 -54.27 -36.11
N VAL A 667 44.41 -52.99 -36.16
CA VAL A 667 43.60 -52.38 -35.11
C VAL A 667 42.22 -52.01 -35.63
N VAL A 668 41.21 -52.15 -34.78
CA VAL A 668 39.83 -51.76 -35.05
C VAL A 668 39.37 -50.82 -33.95
N ALA A 669 38.94 -49.61 -34.35
CA ALA A 669 38.38 -48.63 -33.43
C ALA A 669 37.12 -49.16 -32.76
N GLU A 670 37.01 -48.99 -31.45
CA GLU A 670 35.80 -49.32 -30.70
C GLU A 670 34.83 -48.13 -30.76
N ALA A 671 33.55 -48.39 -31.00
CA ALA A 671 32.58 -47.33 -31.30
C ALA A 671 32.45 -46.33 -30.13
N GLY A 672 32.78 -45.06 -30.38
CA GLY A 672 32.58 -43.97 -29.43
C GLY A 672 33.67 -43.80 -28.37
N GLU A 673 34.74 -44.60 -28.40
CA GLU A 673 35.88 -44.47 -27.49
C GLU A 673 37.19 -44.31 -28.26
N SER A 674 38.13 -43.53 -27.73
CA SER A 674 39.52 -43.50 -28.22
C SER A 674 40.23 -44.79 -27.81
N LYS A 675 39.75 -45.96 -28.23
CA LYS A 675 40.37 -47.26 -27.94
C LYS A 675 40.34 -48.13 -29.18
N TRP A 676 41.36 -48.95 -29.35
CA TRP A 676 41.47 -49.83 -30.49
C TRP A 676 41.70 -51.27 -30.05
N SER A 677 40.83 -52.16 -30.50
CA SER A 677 40.99 -53.61 -30.30
C SER A 677 41.97 -54.17 -31.33
N VAL A 678 42.84 -55.10 -30.92
CA VAL A 678 43.80 -55.75 -31.82
C VAL A 678 43.18 -57.00 -32.44
N TRP A 679 43.18 -57.08 -33.76
CA TRP A 679 42.62 -58.17 -34.55
C TRP A 679 43.68 -58.85 -35.40
N SER A 680 43.43 -60.10 -35.78
CA SER A 680 44.27 -60.86 -36.71
C SER A 680 43.55 -61.06 -38.05
N LYS A 681 44.26 -60.88 -39.16
CA LYS A 681 43.72 -61.13 -40.51
C LYS A 681 43.48 -62.62 -40.75
N SER A 682 44.43 -63.46 -40.33
CA SER A 682 44.35 -64.92 -40.46
C SER A 682 43.21 -65.52 -39.63
N LEU A 683 43.00 -65.03 -38.40
CA LEU A 683 41.98 -65.56 -37.50
C LEU A 683 40.62 -64.87 -37.60
N ARG A 684 40.54 -63.68 -38.23
CA ARG A 684 39.33 -62.85 -38.38
C ARG A 684 38.59 -62.58 -37.06
N ARG A 685 39.32 -62.46 -35.96
CA ARG A 685 38.79 -62.21 -34.60
C ARG A 685 39.80 -61.42 -33.77
N PRO A 686 39.37 -60.77 -32.66
CA PRO A 686 40.29 -60.11 -31.74
C PRO A 686 41.29 -61.08 -31.13
N VAL A 687 42.54 -60.62 -30.98
CA VAL A 687 43.65 -61.38 -30.39
C VAL A 687 43.77 -61.00 -28.93
N GLY A 688 43.19 -61.82 -28.05
CA GLY A 688 43.15 -61.57 -26.61
C GLY A 688 42.21 -60.42 -26.22
N ALA A 689 42.36 -59.95 -24.98
CA ALA A 689 41.69 -58.74 -24.47
C ALA A 689 42.56 -57.48 -24.66
N SER A 690 43.53 -57.55 -25.58
CA SER A 690 44.51 -56.48 -25.80
C SER A 690 43.84 -55.31 -26.51
N MET A 691 43.71 -54.22 -25.75
CA MET A 691 43.22 -52.93 -26.23
C MET A 691 44.37 -51.95 -26.22
N ILE A 692 44.50 -51.19 -27.31
CA ILE A 692 45.39 -50.05 -27.41
C ILE A 692 44.59 -48.82 -26.98
N THR A 693 45.14 -48.07 -26.02
CA THR A 693 44.53 -46.84 -25.49
C THR A 693 45.50 -45.67 -25.67
N PRO A 694 45.03 -44.41 -25.62
CA PRO A 694 45.86 -43.23 -25.64
C PRO A 694 46.96 -43.27 -24.58
N SER A 695 46.66 -43.76 -23.39
CA SER A 695 47.66 -43.94 -22.32
C SER A 695 48.78 -44.94 -22.67
N ILE A 696 48.48 -45.99 -23.43
CA ILE A 696 49.49 -46.94 -23.93
C ILE A 696 50.36 -46.27 -24.99
N LEU A 697 49.75 -45.50 -25.90
CA LEU A 697 50.46 -44.76 -26.93
C LEU A 697 51.33 -43.65 -26.33
N ASP A 698 50.86 -42.93 -25.32
CA ASP A 698 51.65 -41.93 -24.58
C ASP A 698 52.82 -42.58 -23.83
N ARG A 699 52.63 -43.78 -23.27
CA ARG A 699 53.72 -44.56 -22.70
C ARG A 699 54.76 -44.91 -23.77
N ARG A 700 54.34 -45.32 -24.96
CA ARG A 700 55.24 -45.59 -26.10
C ARG A 700 55.99 -44.34 -26.55
N ARG A 701 55.29 -43.20 -26.61
CA ARG A 701 55.91 -41.90 -26.89
C ARG A 701 56.97 -41.58 -25.84
N GLY A 702 56.68 -41.80 -24.56
CA GLY A 702 57.63 -41.65 -23.47
C GLY A 702 58.85 -42.57 -23.59
N ILE A 703 58.67 -43.82 -24.02
CA ILE A 703 59.78 -44.75 -24.29
C ILE A 703 60.65 -44.27 -25.46
N ARG A 704 60.03 -43.83 -26.56
CA ARG A 704 60.76 -43.28 -27.72
C ARG A 704 61.52 -42.01 -27.34
N GLN A 705 60.88 -41.08 -26.62
CA GLN A 705 61.53 -39.88 -26.12
C GLN A 705 62.69 -40.21 -25.18
N ALA A 706 62.53 -41.18 -24.26
CA ALA A 706 63.59 -41.61 -23.38
C ALA A 706 64.77 -42.25 -24.14
N ALA A 707 64.49 -43.03 -25.20
CA ALA A 707 65.52 -43.62 -26.06
C ALA A 707 66.27 -42.53 -26.85
N GLN A 708 65.56 -41.54 -27.38
CA GLN A 708 66.15 -40.41 -28.10
C GLN A 708 66.96 -39.49 -27.16
N ASP A 709 66.45 -39.25 -25.95
CA ASP A 709 67.18 -38.54 -24.88
C ASP A 709 68.42 -39.30 -24.46
N ALA A 710 68.35 -40.63 -24.33
CA ALA A 710 69.50 -41.46 -24.00
C ALA A 710 70.58 -41.40 -25.11
N LEU A 711 70.16 -41.44 -26.37
CA LEU A 711 71.08 -41.31 -27.52
C LEU A 711 71.70 -39.91 -27.57
N THR A 712 70.92 -38.88 -27.29
CA THR A 712 71.42 -37.49 -27.18
C THR A 712 72.39 -37.34 -26.03
N ARG A 713 72.10 -37.91 -24.86
CA ARG A 713 73.01 -37.91 -23.69
C ARG A 713 74.29 -38.68 -23.97
N ASP A 714 74.23 -39.81 -24.67
CA ASP A 714 75.41 -40.57 -25.06
C ASP A 714 76.29 -39.78 -26.04
N MET A 715 75.69 -39.08 -27.01
CA MET A 715 76.43 -38.17 -27.89
C MET A 715 77.08 -37.02 -27.11
N VAL A 716 76.36 -36.38 -26.20
CA VAL A 716 76.89 -35.29 -25.35
C VAL A 716 78.02 -35.80 -24.46
N ALA A 717 77.87 -36.99 -23.83
CA ALA A 717 78.89 -37.58 -22.99
C ALA A 717 80.16 -37.93 -23.79
N LYS A 718 80.02 -38.43 -25.02
CA LYS A 718 81.15 -38.68 -25.92
C LYS A 718 81.86 -37.39 -26.32
N ASP A 719 81.12 -36.33 -26.59
CA ASP A 719 81.70 -35.02 -26.91
C ASP A 719 82.37 -34.36 -25.69
N ASP A 720 81.80 -34.51 -24.49
CA ASP A 720 82.40 -34.03 -23.25
C ASP A 720 83.69 -34.80 -22.92
N ALA A 721 83.72 -36.13 -23.13
CA ALA A 721 84.93 -36.93 -22.99
C ALA A 721 86.04 -36.47 -23.94
N LYS A 722 85.72 -36.22 -25.21
CA LYS A 722 86.67 -35.67 -26.20
C LYS A 722 87.18 -34.28 -25.79
N ARG A 723 86.31 -33.42 -25.25
CA ARG A 723 86.71 -32.09 -24.76
C ARG A 723 87.65 -32.19 -23.55
N ALA A 724 87.36 -33.08 -22.61
CA ALA A 724 88.20 -33.31 -21.43
C ALA A 724 89.58 -33.86 -21.83
N GLU A 725 89.64 -34.76 -22.81
CA GLU A 725 90.91 -35.28 -23.34
C GLU A 725 91.72 -34.20 -24.06
N ALA A 726 91.08 -33.40 -24.91
CA ALA A 726 91.72 -32.26 -25.57
C ALA A 726 92.22 -31.21 -24.56
N GLU A 727 91.48 -30.98 -23.47
CA GLU A 727 91.90 -30.09 -22.38
C GLU A 727 93.12 -30.65 -21.64
N LYS A 728 93.13 -31.95 -21.37
CA LYS A 728 94.28 -32.60 -20.73
C LYS A 728 95.53 -32.46 -21.59
N GLN A 729 95.43 -32.74 -22.89
CA GLN A 729 96.52 -32.57 -23.85
C GLN A 729 96.99 -31.11 -23.90
N PHE A 730 96.07 -30.15 -23.98
CA PHE A 730 96.41 -28.73 -23.97
C PHE A 730 97.15 -28.30 -22.68
N ASN A 731 96.70 -28.77 -21.51
CA ASN A 731 97.35 -28.45 -20.24
C ASN A 731 98.76 -29.08 -20.15
N GLU A 732 98.92 -30.32 -20.63
CA GLU A 732 100.22 -31.00 -20.71
C GLU A 732 101.18 -30.27 -21.67
N GLU A 733 100.69 -29.79 -22.82
CA GLU A 733 101.45 -28.94 -23.74
C GLU A 733 101.90 -27.64 -23.07
N VAL A 734 100.99 -26.96 -22.36
CA VAL A 734 101.33 -25.71 -21.63
C VAL A 734 102.39 -25.95 -20.56
N VAL A 735 102.31 -27.05 -19.81
CA VAL A 735 103.33 -27.41 -18.81
C VAL A 735 104.68 -27.70 -19.48
N THR A 736 104.66 -28.45 -20.59
CA THR A 736 105.88 -28.79 -21.34
C THR A 736 106.53 -27.55 -21.95
N ASP A 737 105.74 -26.64 -22.53
CA ASP A 737 106.23 -25.38 -23.08
C ASP A 737 106.80 -24.49 -21.99
N ARG A 738 106.16 -24.40 -20.81
CA ARG A 738 106.71 -23.67 -19.66
C ARG A 738 108.04 -24.25 -19.17
N ALA A 739 108.16 -25.58 -19.12
CA ALA A 739 109.40 -26.24 -18.74
C ALA A 739 110.54 -25.94 -19.74
N ARG A 740 110.25 -25.99 -21.06
CA ARG A 740 111.21 -25.60 -22.12
C ARG A 740 111.62 -24.14 -22.02
N LEU A 741 110.68 -23.24 -21.71
CA LEU A 741 110.98 -21.82 -21.53
C LEU A 741 111.88 -21.58 -20.30
N ALA A 742 111.62 -22.28 -19.19
CA ALA A 742 112.45 -22.22 -17.99
C ALA A 742 113.88 -22.73 -18.26
N GLU A 743 114.02 -23.82 -19.01
CA GLU A 743 115.32 -24.35 -19.41
C GLU A 743 116.07 -23.41 -20.36
N THR A 744 115.37 -22.83 -21.33
CA THR A 744 115.92 -21.82 -22.26
C THR A 744 116.44 -20.60 -21.49
N ARG A 745 115.75 -20.17 -20.43
CA ARG A 745 116.19 -19.07 -19.56
C ARG A 745 117.40 -19.44 -18.72
N LYS A 746 117.50 -20.68 -18.26
CA LYS A 746 118.61 -21.17 -17.43
C LYS A 746 119.91 -21.27 -18.22
N ASN A 747 119.83 -21.66 -19.50
CA ASN A 747 121.00 -21.93 -20.35
C ASN A 747 121.30 -20.78 -21.33
N GLY A 748 120.48 -19.72 -21.35
CA GLY A 748 120.48 -18.68 -22.38
C GLY A 748 121.15 -17.36 -21.98
N GLY A 749 121.85 -16.74 -22.93
CA GLY A 749 122.27 -15.33 -22.82
C GLY A 749 121.11 -14.35 -23.04
N ARG A 750 121.37 -13.03 -22.98
CA ARG A 750 120.33 -11.97 -23.10
C ARG A 750 119.35 -12.17 -24.27
N PHE A 751 119.84 -12.61 -25.43
CA PHE A 751 119.00 -12.86 -26.61
C PHE A 751 118.03 -14.04 -26.42
N MET A 752 118.48 -15.14 -25.82
CA MET A 752 117.65 -16.31 -25.58
C MET A 752 116.59 -16.04 -24.50
N ASN A 753 116.91 -15.19 -23.52
CA ASN A 753 115.93 -14.73 -22.52
C ASN A 753 114.84 -13.89 -23.17
N TRP A 754 115.20 -12.96 -24.06
CA TRP A 754 114.22 -12.17 -24.82
C TRP A 754 113.30 -13.06 -25.69
N LEU A 755 113.85 -14.09 -26.36
CA LEU A 755 113.05 -15.06 -27.10
C LEU A 755 112.12 -15.87 -26.18
N ALA A 756 112.60 -16.28 -25.01
CA ALA A 756 111.78 -16.97 -24.02
C ALA A 756 110.64 -16.09 -23.52
N ASP A 757 110.88 -14.81 -23.27
CA ASP A 757 109.84 -13.85 -22.86
C ASP A 757 108.78 -13.65 -23.96
N ALA A 758 109.21 -13.50 -25.21
CA ALA A 758 108.29 -13.40 -26.35
C ALA A 758 107.44 -14.66 -26.56
N HIS A 759 108.01 -15.84 -26.31
CA HIS A 759 107.28 -17.11 -26.35
C HIS A 759 106.35 -17.29 -25.14
N GLU A 760 106.75 -16.87 -23.94
CA GLU A 760 105.91 -16.89 -22.74
C GLU A 760 104.69 -15.99 -22.92
N ASP A 761 104.86 -14.80 -23.51
CA ASP A 761 103.76 -13.91 -23.84
C ASP A 761 102.77 -14.53 -24.83
N ARG A 762 103.27 -15.24 -25.87
CA ARG A 762 102.42 -15.98 -26.81
C ARG A 762 101.69 -17.12 -26.12
N LEU A 763 102.36 -17.87 -25.24
CA LEU A 763 101.77 -18.97 -24.49
C LEU A 763 100.68 -18.45 -23.53
N ASN A 764 100.95 -17.36 -22.81
CA ASN A 764 99.99 -16.71 -21.93
C ASN A 764 98.77 -16.20 -22.71
N LYS A 765 98.96 -15.59 -23.88
CA LYS A 765 97.84 -15.21 -24.77
C LYS A 765 97.02 -16.42 -25.23
N ARG A 766 97.65 -17.54 -25.57
CA ARG A 766 96.95 -18.81 -25.91
C ARG A 766 96.15 -19.35 -24.73
N VAL A 767 96.72 -19.34 -23.52
CA VAL A 767 96.04 -19.78 -22.29
C VAL A 767 94.84 -18.89 -21.97
N VAL A 768 95.00 -17.56 -22.03
CA VAL A 768 93.91 -16.61 -21.79
C VAL A 768 92.80 -16.77 -22.83
N ALA A 769 93.14 -16.91 -24.12
CA ALA A 769 92.15 -17.17 -25.16
C ALA A 769 91.39 -18.48 -24.93
N ALA A 770 92.09 -19.55 -24.53
CA ALA A 770 91.46 -20.83 -24.18
C ALA A 770 90.52 -20.72 -22.97
N GLN A 771 90.92 -19.98 -21.92
CA GLN A 771 90.07 -19.71 -20.76
C GLN A 771 88.83 -18.89 -21.11
N GLU A 772 88.96 -17.91 -22.01
CA GLU A 772 87.83 -17.09 -22.44
C GLU A 772 86.82 -17.89 -23.27
N VAL A 773 87.30 -18.77 -24.16
CA VAL A 773 86.44 -19.72 -24.91
C VAL A 773 85.69 -20.65 -23.96
N ARG A 774 86.35 -21.17 -22.91
CA ARG A 774 85.68 -21.97 -21.87
C ARG A 774 84.59 -21.20 -21.16
N ARG A 775 84.89 -19.97 -20.71
CA ARG A 775 83.92 -19.12 -20.02
C ARG A 775 82.69 -18.82 -20.89
N ARG A 776 82.88 -18.56 -22.20
CA ARG A 776 81.77 -18.38 -23.14
C ARG A 776 80.96 -19.66 -23.31
N GLY A 777 81.62 -20.81 -23.49
CA GLY A 777 80.93 -22.10 -23.59
C GLY A 777 80.12 -22.48 -22.34
N GLU A 778 80.63 -22.19 -21.14
CA GLU A 778 79.90 -22.39 -19.88
C GLU A 778 78.70 -21.45 -19.74
N GLN A 779 78.86 -20.18 -20.15
CA GLN A 779 77.76 -19.21 -20.16
C GLN A 779 76.66 -19.60 -21.14
N GLU A 780 77.02 -20.08 -22.33
CA GLU A 780 76.05 -20.57 -23.33
C GLU A 780 75.33 -21.84 -22.84
N ARG A 781 76.05 -22.79 -22.23
CA ARG A 781 75.44 -23.97 -21.58
C ARG A 781 74.48 -23.59 -20.46
N ALA A 782 74.87 -22.65 -19.60
CA ALA A 782 74.02 -22.16 -18.52
C ALA A 782 72.78 -21.43 -19.05
N LYS A 783 72.91 -20.70 -20.16
CA LYS A 783 71.79 -20.04 -20.84
C LYS A 783 70.83 -21.07 -21.46
N ALA A 784 71.34 -22.05 -22.18
CA ALA A 784 70.54 -23.12 -22.78
C ALA A 784 69.75 -23.91 -21.72
N LEU A 785 70.39 -24.27 -20.60
CA LEU A 785 69.72 -24.96 -19.47
C LEU A 785 68.62 -24.12 -18.83
N ARG A 786 68.79 -22.79 -18.75
CA ARG A 786 67.75 -21.87 -18.26
C ARG A 786 66.56 -21.80 -19.22
N GLU A 787 66.83 -21.72 -20.52
CA GLU A 787 65.78 -21.70 -21.55
C GLU A 787 65.01 -23.02 -21.60
N GLU A 788 65.68 -24.16 -21.45
CA GLU A 788 65.04 -25.48 -21.39
C GLU A 788 64.16 -25.64 -20.15
N ARG A 789 64.62 -25.17 -18.97
CA ARG A 789 63.79 -25.12 -17.75
C ARG A 789 62.56 -24.22 -17.92
N GLN A 790 62.71 -23.07 -18.59
CA GLN A 790 61.56 -22.18 -18.86
C GLN A 790 60.55 -22.81 -19.83
N LYS A 791 61.00 -23.56 -20.83
CA LYS A 791 60.12 -24.30 -21.75
C LYS A 791 59.35 -25.40 -21.03
N ARG A 792 60.01 -26.20 -20.18
CA ARG A 792 59.35 -27.23 -19.36
C ARG A 792 58.31 -26.66 -18.38
N ASN A 793 58.57 -25.49 -17.81
CA ASN A 793 57.59 -24.82 -16.93
C ASN A 793 56.40 -24.24 -17.70
N LYS A 794 56.54 -23.92 -18.99
CA LYS A 794 55.43 -23.48 -19.85
C LYS A 794 54.60 -24.64 -20.38
N SER A 795 55.21 -25.78 -20.69
CA SER A 795 54.49 -26.96 -21.19
C SER A 795 53.73 -27.74 -20.12
N GLY A 796 53.99 -27.49 -18.82
CA GLY A 796 53.17 -28.03 -17.72
C GLY A 796 51.94 -27.17 -17.37
N ARG A 797 51.67 -26.11 -18.14
CA ARG A 797 50.52 -25.19 -18.00
C ARG A 797 49.60 -25.17 -19.23
N GLN A 798 49.86 -26.05 -20.20
CA GLN A 798 48.97 -26.39 -21.31
C GLN A 798 48.48 -27.81 -21.07
#